data_AF-A0A917PTQ6-F1
#
_entry.id   AF-A0A917PTQ6-F1
#
_cell.length_a   1.000
_cell.length_b   1.000
_cell.length_c   1.000
_cell.angle_alpha   90.00
_cell.angle_beta   90.00
_cell.angle_gamma   90.00
#
_symmetry.space_group_name_H-M   'P 1'
#
loop_
_entity.id
_entity.type
_entity.pdbx_description
1 polymer ?
#
loop_
_entity_poly.entity_id
_entity_poly.type
_entity_poly.pdbx_seq_one_letter_code
_entity_poly.pdbx_strand_id
1 'polypeptide(L)'
;MRYSIGLDIGISSIGWAVINLDKERIEDLNSRMFDVAENPKNGSSLAAPRREARSARRRIRRRRYRVSRVRSFIVGKGLLSDAQSDQLYTWKADDLDIWLTRVNGLERKLTDREFARALIHYAKNRGFKSNRKSERKEAETGLLLKAVNENTRIMVENNYRTSAEMLLLDDKFEGRKRNKGGDYSHVLSRHEIENEIRTVFAKQREFGHRFATVENENEYINIWGSQRPFATQEDIAKRIGNCTFEPNEKRAPKFSYTFERFRAFDKMNRLRILSDQSSQRKLKDTERHAILEQLFNKKEVTYKDLRKVLQLQEHERFNELFYDLNQSNEKNENKTFLSLEGQYKFKKIIAEVEGKTLAESYRPIDYDTFAYALTVYKDDQDTRDYLLNAYVNENGKQVRNLADRAYNEEVIDALLNLSFSKFGHLSFKALYKILPYLEEGYPYHEACEKAGYHFNQRIGREKKNFLPVIPTKDIANPVVVRSLSQTRKVINSIIKRYGQPTEIYIELARDMGRHYNERREIEKQFNKNHKLNKKAKDRIYELHPEISDPRGHDILKYKLWEEQDGRCAYTTKKIEMHRLFEHGFAEVDHIIPYSRSFDDSNANKVLVLKKENQDKKNKTPYEWFGEDKAKWDQFTSYVNTLKIRKKKKDLLLRKNFDDEQAEQFKSRHLNDTRYITRFIKGFIEDNLQLRDEEGRKQQVFTVNGAYTSLMRKRWGFNKHREENDLHHAVDAVLVAVSLPFRHRVSNYFKQREEHTSQLLKREGERFPEPWEGFRRELEARLIQDPDKLKLALESLALPSYDEAFIRELKPIFVSRMPKRSMKGQIHEESIRRHRGFTDKGLNLMVKKYVLEDIPFNKEGDFPMYGKESDPKTYEAIKQRYLENGKDAKKAFSTVLRKPSKKPEKAPIIRSVKIESTANRIFHLDDKTVAENASIVRTEVFCHKKTGKYYLAPVYVSDVVEKRSPTKFVTQRKPYKDWLEITHDYDFIFNLYSNDVIKIRMPREKTSKTDSGGFVKWIEGTFYFKGVHTGTAQILIADHMNSFSDAIGSQRLALFEKYQTDPLGNLSKVHGEKRHGL
;
A
#
# COMPACT_ATOMS: atom_id res chain seq x y z
N MET A 1 -0.93 32.76 -26.09
CA MET A 1 -1.99 31.73 -26.01
C MET A 1 -2.49 31.63 -24.58
N ARG A 2 -3.80 31.76 -24.36
CA ARG A 2 -4.47 31.30 -23.13
C ARG A 2 -4.77 29.82 -23.27
N TYR A 3 -4.51 29.06 -22.21
CA TYR A 3 -4.72 27.62 -22.25
C TYR A 3 -5.03 27.04 -20.87
N SER A 4 -5.73 25.91 -20.88
CA SER A 4 -5.96 25.10 -19.68
C SER A 4 -5.22 23.77 -19.76
N ILE A 5 -4.92 23.20 -18.59
CA ILE A 5 -4.32 21.87 -18.46
C ILE A 5 -5.36 20.90 -17.91
N GLY A 6 -5.59 19.78 -18.58
CA GLY A 6 -6.29 18.63 -18.03
C GLY A 6 -5.32 17.58 -17.51
N LEU A 7 -5.57 17.02 -16.33
CA LEU A 7 -4.75 15.98 -15.71
C LEU A 7 -5.61 14.81 -15.22
N ASP A 8 -5.42 13.63 -15.79
CA ASP A 8 -5.93 12.34 -15.27
C ASP A 8 -4.82 11.65 -14.48
N ILE A 9 -4.86 11.73 -13.14
CA ILE A 9 -3.78 11.28 -12.26
C ILE A 9 -4.12 9.89 -11.68
N GLY A 10 -3.43 8.87 -12.19
CA GLY A 10 -3.49 7.48 -11.73
C GLY A 10 -2.36 7.08 -10.76
N ILE A 11 -2.39 5.81 -10.35
CA ILE A 11 -1.36 5.19 -9.49
C ILE A 11 -0.06 4.83 -10.27
N SER A 12 -0.16 4.73 -11.60
CA SER A 12 0.89 4.31 -12.53
C SER A 12 0.90 5.11 -13.85
N SER A 13 0.04 6.12 -13.97
CA SER A 13 -0.14 6.91 -15.19
C SER A 13 -0.55 8.33 -14.85
N ILE A 14 -0.18 9.28 -15.71
CA ILE A 14 -0.71 10.63 -15.75
C ILE A 14 -1.08 10.93 -17.20
N GLY A 15 -2.38 10.93 -17.50
CA GLY A 15 -2.87 11.57 -18.70
C GLY A 15 -2.73 13.07 -18.58
N TRP A 16 -2.35 13.75 -19.65
CA TRP A 16 -2.35 15.21 -19.68
C TRP A 16 -2.79 15.74 -21.04
N ALA A 17 -3.42 16.91 -21.01
CA ALA A 17 -3.87 17.63 -22.20
C ALA A 17 -3.68 19.13 -22.00
N VAL A 18 -3.46 19.84 -23.11
CA VAL A 18 -3.40 21.30 -23.22
C VAL A 18 -4.52 21.72 -24.16
N ILE A 19 -5.46 22.51 -23.66
CA ILE A 19 -6.58 23.05 -24.46
C ILE A 19 -6.33 24.52 -24.70
N ASN A 20 -6.28 24.93 -25.97
CA ASN A 20 -6.14 26.31 -26.36
C ASN A 20 -7.49 27.01 -26.25
N LEU A 21 -7.59 27.96 -25.32
CA LEU A 21 -8.85 28.66 -25.01
C LEU A 21 -9.14 29.79 -26.00
N ASP A 22 -8.14 30.26 -26.75
CA ASP A 22 -8.33 31.32 -27.75
C ASP A 22 -8.87 30.74 -29.06
N LYS A 23 -8.45 29.52 -29.43
CA LYS A 23 -8.84 28.84 -30.67
C LYS A 23 -9.89 27.74 -30.49
N GLU A 24 -10.26 27.41 -29.25
CA GLU A 24 -11.12 26.26 -28.93
C GLU A 24 -10.65 24.96 -29.60
N ARG A 25 -9.38 24.57 -29.36
CA ARG A 25 -8.79 23.34 -29.92
C ARG A 25 -7.99 22.56 -28.91
N ILE A 26 -7.80 21.27 -29.17
CA ILE A 26 -6.78 20.47 -28.49
C ILE A 26 -5.42 20.95 -29.00
N GLU A 27 -4.58 21.53 -28.14
CA GLU A 27 -3.23 21.94 -28.54
C GLU A 27 -2.30 20.72 -28.49
N ASP A 28 -2.29 20.01 -27.37
CA ASP A 28 -1.39 18.87 -27.14
C ASP A 28 -2.03 17.88 -26.16
N LEU A 29 -1.71 16.59 -26.29
CA LEU A 29 -2.21 15.54 -25.41
C LEU A 29 -1.27 14.34 -25.40
N ASN A 30 -1.02 13.77 -24.23
CA ASN A 30 -0.26 12.53 -24.10
C ASN A 30 -0.48 11.87 -22.73
N SER A 31 0.29 10.84 -22.43
CA SER A 31 0.29 10.11 -21.18
C SER A 31 1.72 9.82 -20.71
N ARG A 32 1.91 9.91 -19.39
CA ARG A 32 3.16 9.60 -18.71
C ARG A 32 2.98 8.40 -17.79
N MET A 33 3.60 7.28 -18.13
CA MET A 33 3.54 6.03 -17.38
C MET A 33 4.73 5.84 -16.45
N PHE A 34 4.50 5.19 -15.31
CA PHE A 34 5.51 4.85 -14.33
C PHE A 34 5.07 3.65 -13.49
N ASP A 35 6.03 2.91 -12.94
CA ASP A 35 5.72 1.80 -12.05
C ASP A 35 5.05 2.27 -10.75
N VAL A 36 4.11 1.49 -10.24
CA VAL A 36 3.55 1.67 -8.90
C VAL A 36 4.68 1.54 -7.85
N ALA A 37 4.65 2.38 -6.81
CA ALA A 37 5.69 2.40 -5.77
C ALA A 37 5.49 1.34 -4.66
N GLU A 38 5.07 0.13 -5.03
CA GLU A 38 4.82 -1.00 -4.14
C GLU A 38 5.09 -2.32 -4.85
N ASN A 39 5.16 -3.42 -4.09
CA ASN A 39 5.28 -4.76 -4.64
C ASN A 39 3.95 -5.18 -5.30
N PRO A 40 3.92 -5.52 -6.60
CA PRO A 40 2.69 -5.87 -7.32
C PRO A 40 1.96 -7.09 -6.76
N LYS A 41 2.65 -8.03 -6.09
CA LYS A 41 2.07 -9.28 -5.59
C LYS A 41 1.30 -9.08 -4.29
N ASN A 42 1.82 -8.27 -3.38
CA ASN A 42 1.31 -8.17 -2.00
C ASN A 42 1.13 -6.73 -1.48
N GLY A 43 1.38 -5.71 -2.31
CA GLY A 43 1.22 -4.30 -1.93
C GLY A 43 2.20 -3.78 -0.89
N SER A 44 3.19 -4.59 -0.49
CA SER A 44 4.20 -4.16 0.47
C SER A 44 5.06 -3.03 -0.11
N SER A 45 5.59 -2.17 0.76
CA SER A 45 6.49 -1.11 0.34
C SER A 45 7.71 -1.69 -0.40
N LEU A 46 8.13 -1.08 -1.51
CA LEU A 46 9.41 -1.42 -2.16
C LEU A 46 10.62 -1.25 -1.21
N ALA A 47 10.46 -0.51 -0.10
CA ALA A 47 11.48 -0.37 0.93
C ALA A 47 11.45 -1.48 2.00
N ALA A 48 10.41 -2.33 2.05
CA ALA A 48 10.27 -3.40 3.04
C ALA A 48 11.38 -4.45 2.91
N PRO A 49 11.68 -5.03 1.72
CA PRO A 49 12.80 -5.97 1.59
C PRO A 49 14.13 -5.35 2.02
N ARG A 50 14.37 -4.07 1.68
CA ARG A 50 15.57 -3.33 2.13
C ARG A 50 15.62 -3.19 3.65
N ARG A 51 14.48 -2.94 4.30
CA ARG A 51 14.36 -2.77 5.77
C ARG A 51 14.60 -4.09 6.48
N GLU A 52 14.01 -5.17 6.01
CA GLU A 52 14.17 -6.53 6.53
C GLU A 52 15.62 -6.99 6.40
N ALA A 53 16.22 -6.84 5.21
CA ALA A 53 17.62 -7.16 4.99
C ALA A 53 18.56 -6.33 5.88
N ARG A 54 18.26 -5.04 6.10
CA ARG A 54 19.01 -4.19 7.04
C ARG A 54 18.89 -4.68 8.48
N SER A 55 17.68 -5.07 8.90
CA SER A 55 17.42 -5.62 10.23
C SER A 55 18.20 -6.93 10.45
N ALA A 56 18.13 -7.84 9.47
CA ALA A 56 18.88 -9.09 9.49
C ALA A 56 20.40 -8.86 9.56
N ARG A 57 20.97 -7.95 8.75
CA ARG A 57 22.39 -7.58 8.81
C ARG A 57 22.78 -7.05 10.18
N ARG A 58 21.98 -6.14 10.77
CA ARG A 58 22.22 -5.60 12.12
C ARG A 58 22.19 -6.71 13.17
N ARG A 59 21.21 -7.62 13.11
CA ARG A 59 21.08 -8.76 14.02
C ARG A 59 22.29 -9.69 13.93
N ILE A 60 22.71 -10.06 12.72
CA ILE A 60 23.88 -10.93 12.49
C ILE A 60 25.16 -10.25 12.99
N ARG A 61 25.39 -8.98 12.63
CA ARG A 61 26.54 -8.20 13.06
C ARG A 61 26.62 -8.10 14.59
N ARG A 62 25.50 -7.77 15.25
CA ARG A 62 25.44 -7.66 16.72
C ARG A 62 25.65 -9.01 17.41
N ARG A 63 25.14 -10.11 16.84
CA ARG A 63 25.43 -11.47 17.35
C ARG A 63 26.91 -11.79 17.23
N ARG A 64 27.53 -11.55 16.07
CA ARG A 64 28.97 -11.74 15.85
C ARG A 64 29.81 -10.89 16.82
N TYR A 65 29.47 -9.62 16.96
CA TYR A 65 30.14 -8.71 17.88
C TYR A 65 30.06 -9.18 19.34
N ARG A 66 28.88 -9.62 19.81
CA ARG A 66 28.73 -10.17 21.16
C ARG A 66 29.59 -11.43 21.37
N VAL A 67 29.56 -12.37 20.42
CA VAL A 67 30.39 -13.59 20.48
C VAL A 67 31.88 -13.23 20.48
N SER A 68 32.29 -12.23 19.69
CA SER A 68 33.65 -11.71 19.69
C SER A 68 34.05 -11.12 21.04
N ARG A 69 33.18 -10.33 21.68
CA ARG A 69 33.45 -9.79 23.03
C ARG A 69 33.60 -10.89 24.07
N VAL A 70 32.76 -11.93 24.01
CA VAL A 70 32.90 -13.11 24.89
C VAL A 70 34.22 -13.83 24.61
N ARG A 71 34.63 -13.96 23.35
CA ARG A 71 35.92 -14.55 22.98
C ARG A 71 37.10 -13.75 23.53
N SER A 72 37.09 -12.42 23.35
CA SER A 72 38.11 -11.53 23.90
C SER A 72 38.15 -11.57 25.43
N PHE A 73 36.99 -11.65 26.08
CA PHE A 73 36.90 -11.82 27.54
C PHE A 73 37.53 -13.15 28.01
N ILE A 74 37.20 -14.27 27.35
CA ILE A 74 37.77 -15.60 27.61
C ILE A 74 39.29 -15.58 27.53
N VAL A 75 39.84 -14.98 26.46
CA VAL A 75 41.30 -14.89 26.25
C VAL A 75 41.95 -13.92 27.24
N GLY A 76 41.39 -12.72 27.41
CA GLY A 76 41.94 -11.68 28.28
C GLY A 76 41.98 -12.05 29.77
N LYS A 77 41.07 -12.94 30.20
CA LYS A 77 41.06 -13.52 31.55
C LYS A 77 41.81 -14.86 31.64
N GLY A 78 42.48 -15.28 30.56
CA GLY A 78 43.37 -16.43 30.53
C GLY A 78 42.68 -17.79 30.60
N LEU A 79 41.39 -17.92 30.28
CA LEU A 79 40.73 -19.25 30.19
C LEU A 79 41.32 -20.08 29.06
N LEU A 80 41.58 -19.44 27.92
CA LEU A 80 42.22 -20.04 26.76
C LEU A 80 43.22 -19.06 26.15
N SER A 81 44.29 -19.58 25.57
CA SER A 81 45.12 -18.82 24.63
C SER A 81 44.38 -18.52 23.32
N ASP A 82 44.89 -17.57 22.53
CA ASP A 82 44.33 -17.26 21.20
C ASP A 82 44.29 -18.50 20.29
N ALA A 83 45.38 -19.30 20.28
CA ALA A 83 45.46 -20.53 19.49
C ALA A 83 44.41 -21.57 19.92
N GLN A 84 44.20 -21.77 21.23
CA GLN A 84 43.15 -22.66 21.73
C GLN A 84 41.75 -22.14 21.41
N SER A 85 41.56 -20.82 21.44
CA SER A 85 40.32 -20.14 21.10
C SER A 85 39.92 -20.32 19.64
N ASP A 86 40.88 -20.26 18.70
CA ASP A 86 40.64 -20.53 17.28
C ASP A 86 40.22 -21.98 17.00
N GLN A 87 40.74 -22.93 17.80
CA GLN A 87 40.39 -24.34 17.68
C GLN A 87 39.05 -24.72 18.33
N LEU A 88 38.30 -23.78 18.92
CA LEU A 88 37.00 -24.07 19.58
C LEU A 88 35.92 -24.55 18.61
N TYR A 89 36.03 -24.23 17.32
CA TYR A 89 35.06 -24.63 16.30
C TYR A 89 35.39 -25.96 15.62
N THR A 90 36.60 -26.48 15.84
CA THR A 90 37.04 -27.78 15.34
C THR A 90 36.63 -28.86 16.33
N TRP A 91 35.94 -29.90 15.85
CA TRP A 91 35.54 -31.04 16.68
C TRP A 91 36.76 -31.89 17.04
N LYS A 92 36.93 -32.21 18.33
CA LYS A 92 37.89 -33.20 18.82
C LYS A 92 37.15 -34.47 19.27
N ALA A 93 37.81 -35.63 19.22
CA ALA A 93 37.16 -36.92 19.52
C ALA A 93 36.59 -36.99 20.95
N ASP A 94 37.22 -36.28 21.89
CA ASP A 94 36.85 -36.12 23.29
C ASP A 94 35.81 -35.00 23.54
N ASP A 95 35.43 -34.22 22.52
CA ASP A 95 34.42 -33.18 22.68
C ASP A 95 33.04 -33.80 22.96
N LEU A 96 32.40 -33.39 24.04
CA LEU A 96 31.00 -33.73 24.31
C LEU A 96 30.03 -32.88 23.49
N ASP A 97 28.80 -33.36 23.32
CA ASP A 97 27.70 -32.52 22.83
C ASP A 97 27.51 -31.30 23.75
N ILE A 98 27.13 -30.17 23.16
CA ILE A 98 27.08 -28.90 23.90
C ILE A 98 26.00 -28.86 24.97
N TRP A 99 24.90 -29.60 24.80
CA TRP A 99 23.84 -29.70 25.81
C TRP A 99 24.33 -30.55 26.97
N LEU A 100 24.97 -31.67 26.68
CA LEU A 100 25.59 -32.53 27.70
C LEU A 100 26.71 -31.81 28.46
N THR A 101 27.54 -31.02 27.76
CA THR A 101 28.60 -30.20 28.38
C THR A 101 28.01 -29.23 29.42
N ARG A 102 26.86 -28.60 29.11
CA ARG A 102 26.18 -27.66 30.01
C ARG A 102 25.60 -28.36 31.25
N VAL A 103 25.03 -29.56 31.08
CA VAL A 103 24.51 -30.36 32.21
C VAL A 103 25.66 -30.89 33.08
N ASN A 104 26.73 -31.41 32.47
CA ASN A 104 27.92 -31.88 33.19
C ASN A 104 28.59 -30.76 34.02
N GLY A 105 28.42 -29.50 33.62
CA GLY A 105 28.88 -28.35 34.39
C GLY A 105 28.21 -28.21 35.77
N LEU A 106 27.15 -28.96 36.04
CA LEU A 106 26.51 -29.03 37.35
C LEU A 106 27.07 -30.15 38.24
N GLU A 107 27.66 -31.18 37.63
CA GLU A 107 28.06 -32.43 38.31
C GLU A 107 29.56 -32.57 38.50
N ARG A 108 30.36 -31.91 37.66
CA ARG A 108 31.82 -31.98 37.72
C ARG A 108 32.50 -30.69 37.28
N LYS A 109 33.79 -30.58 37.61
CA LYS A 109 34.67 -29.58 37.02
C LYS A 109 34.73 -29.78 35.49
N LEU A 110 34.45 -28.70 34.75
CA LEU A 110 34.64 -28.63 33.31
C LEU A 110 36.12 -28.37 33.00
N THR A 111 36.57 -28.84 31.84
CA THR A 111 37.85 -28.37 31.29
C THR A 111 37.72 -26.93 30.80
N ASP A 112 38.83 -26.21 30.69
CA ASP A 112 38.85 -24.84 30.15
C ASP A 112 38.19 -24.76 28.76
N ARG A 113 38.38 -25.80 27.93
CA ARG A 113 37.76 -25.93 26.60
C ARG A 113 36.25 -26.12 26.70
N GLU A 114 35.78 -27.04 27.56
CA GLU A 114 34.35 -27.29 27.77
C GLU A 114 33.63 -26.04 28.28
N PHE A 115 34.21 -25.36 29.27
CA PHE A 115 33.62 -24.16 29.84
C PHE A 115 33.55 -23.03 28.80
N ALA A 116 34.61 -22.81 28.04
CA ALA A 116 34.62 -21.86 26.93
C ALA A 116 33.58 -22.19 25.85
N ARG A 117 33.40 -23.47 25.48
CA ARG A 117 32.37 -23.91 24.53
C ARG A 117 30.96 -23.57 25.04
N ALA A 118 30.69 -23.79 26.33
CA ALA A 118 29.41 -23.44 26.96
C ALA A 118 29.14 -21.91 26.90
N LEU A 119 30.12 -21.09 27.31
CA LEU A 119 30.01 -19.62 27.27
C LEU A 119 29.76 -19.09 25.85
N ILE A 120 30.48 -19.59 24.85
CA ILE A 120 30.25 -19.22 23.44
C ILE A 120 28.86 -19.67 22.96
N HIS A 121 28.38 -20.83 23.40
CA HIS A 121 27.05 -21.33 23.05
C HIS A 121 25.94 -20.44 23.61
N TYR A 122 26.01 -20.06 24.89
CA TYR A 122 25.08 -19.12 25.53
C TYR A 122 25.09 -17.76 24.82
N ALA A 123 26.26 -17.23 24.49
CA ALA A 123 26.40 -15.97 23.76
C ALA A 123 25.73 -16.02 22.37
N LYS A 124 25.79 -17.16 21.69
CA LYS A 124 25.16 -17.36 20.38
C LYS A 124 23.64 -17.51 20.47
N ASN A 125 23.13 -18.20 21.52
CA ASN A 125 21.73 -18.59 21.70
C ASN A 125 21.15 -18.11 23.04
N ARG A 126 20.93 -16.80 23.19
CA ARG A 126 20.54 -16.15 24.47
C ARG A 126 19.04 -16.03 24.77
N GLY A 127 18.22 -16.89 24.18
CA GLY A 127 16.76 -16.90 24.40
C GLY A 127 16.00 -15.64 23.98
N PHE A 128 14.69 -15.67 24.22
CA PHE A 128 13.75 -14.58 23.97
C PHE A 128 13.64 -13.64 25.19
N LYS A 129 13.65 -12.33 24.97
CA LYS A 129 13.40 -11.31 26.00
C LYS A 129 12.32 -10.38 25.46
N SER A 130 11.20 -10.26 26.17
CA SER A 130 10.20 -9.22 25.90
C SER A 130 10.80 -7.85 26.25
N ASN A 131 10.58 -6.84 25.41
CA ASN A 131 11.04 -5.48 25.70
C ASN A 131 10.09 -4.73 26.63
N ARG A 132 8.82 -5.15 26.69
CA ARG A 132 7.79 -4.53 27.53
C ARG A 132 6.91 -5.56 28.22
N LYS A 133 6.38 -5.23 29.40
CA LYS A 133 5.31 -6.01 30.05
C LYS A 133 4.02 -6.04 29.20
N SER A 134 3.65 -4.91 28.59
CA SER A 134 2.42 -4.79 27.78
C SER A 134 2.40 -5.65 26.51
N GLU A 135 3.57 -5.90 25.89
CA GLU A 135 3.69 -6.64 24.62
C GLU A 135 3.41 -8.15 24.78
N ARG A 136 3.29 -8.64 26.03
CA ARG A 136 3.00 -10.05 26.30
C ARG A 136 1.63 -10.52 25.79
N LYS A 137 0.76 -9.59 25.39
CA LYS A 137 -0.61 -9.85 24.93
C LYS A 137 -0.77 -9.89 23.39
N GLU A 138 0.27 -9.61 22.60
CA GLU A 138 0.21 -9.62 21.12
C GLU A 138 0.24 -11.05 20.53
N ALA A 139 -0.29 -11.27 19.31
CA ALA A 139 -0.50 -12.63 18.76
C ALA A 139 0.78 -13.41 18.38
N GLU A 140 1.72 -12.82 17.63
CA GLU A 140 2.99 -13.50 17.26
C GLU A 140 3.93 -13.65 18.46
N THR A 141 4.09 -12.57 19.23
CA THR A 141 4.77 -12.58 20.52
C THR A 141 4.11 -13.57 21.47
N GLY A 142 2.78 -13.73 21.37
CA GLY A 142 1.96 -14.67 22.13
C GLY A 142 2.26 -16.12 21.81
N LEU A 143 2.55 -16.51 20.55
CA LEU A 143 2.98 -17.88 20.22
C LEU A 143 4.36 -18.20 20.83
N LEU A 144 5.31 -17.26 20.71
CA LEU A 144 6.63 -17.40 21.33
C LEU A 144 6.51 -17.47 22.86
N LEU A 145 5.74 -16.58 23.46
CA LEU A 145 5.53 -16.52 24.91
C LEU A 145 4.75 -17.72 25.44
N LYS A 146 3.77 -18.23 24.70
CA LYS A 146 3.07 -19.46 25.04
C LYS A 146 4.06 -20.62 25.13
N ALA A 147 4.94 -20.76 24.14
CA ALA A 147 5.98 -21.77 24.16
C ALA A 147 7.00 -21.56 25.30
N VAL A 148 7.39 -20.31 25.58
CA VAL A 148 8.25 -19.99 26.74
C VAL A 148 7.56 -20.41 28.04
N ASN A 149 6.33 -19.96 28.29
CA ASN A 149 5.59 -20.25 29.52
C ASN A 149 5.35 -21.75 29.70
N GLU A 150 5.04 -22.47 28.61
CA GLU A 150 4.89 -23.92 28.63
C GLU A 150 6.20 -24.62 29.02
N ASN A 151 7.33 -24.19 28.46
CA ASN A 151 8.65 -24.74 28.79
C ASN A 151 9.06 -24.40 30.23
N THR A 152 8.77 -23.19 30.72
CA THR A 152 8.97 -22.82 32.12
C THR A 152 8.16 -23.72 33.05
N ARG A 153 6.90 -23.99 32.68
CA ARG A 153 6.02 -24.89 33.44
C ARG A 153 6.58 -26.31 33.50
N ILE A 154 7.00 -26.88 32.37
CA ILE A 154 7.63 -28.20 32.31
C ILE A 154 8.90 -28.25 33.17
N MET A 155 9.72 -27.20 33.12
CA MET A 155 10.94 -27.09 33.92
C MET A 155 10.64 -27.19 35.43
N VAL A 156 9.58 -26.52 35.88
CA VAL A 156 9.15 -26.52 37.29
C VAL A 156 8.47 -27.84 37.68
N GLU A 157 7.50 -28.32 36.89
CA GLU A 157 6.72 -29.52 37.19
C GLU A 157 7.58 -30.78 37.25
N ASN A 158 8.59 -30.89 36.38
CA ASN A 158 9.51 -32.02 36.33
C ASN A 158 10.81 -31.78 37.13
N ASN A 159 10.89 -30.68 37.89
CA ASN A 159 12.00 -30.34 38.78
C ASN A 159 13.39 -30.34 38.11
N TYR A 160 13.48 -29.88 36.86
CA TYR A 160 14.77 -29.75 36.17
C TYR A 160 15.54 -28.53 36.69
N ARG A 161 16.84 -28.69 36.94
CA ARG A 161 17.70 -27.62 37.50
C ARG A 161 18.02 -26.54 36.48
N THR A 162 18.14 -26.91 35.21
CA THR A 162 18.52 -25.99 34.13
C THR A 162 17.77 -26.24 32.83
N SER A 163 17.75 -25.24 31.95
CA SER A 163 17.13 -25.38 30.62
C SER A 163 17.85 -26.42 29.75
N ALA A 164 19.16 -26.60 29.92
CA ALA A 164 19.92 -27.65 29.24
C ALA A 164 19.51 -29.05 29.68
N GLU A 165 19.30 -29.24 30.98
CA GLU A 165 18.88 -30.52 31.56
C GLU A 165 17.48 -30.90 31.09
N MET A 166 16.52 -29.98 31.20
CA MET A 166 15.17 -30.18 30.65
C MET A 166 15.23 -30.53 29.17
N LEU A 167 15.99 -29.76 28.37
CA LEU A 167 16.11 -30.03 26.95
C LEU A 167 16.73 -31.41 26.71
N LEU A 168 17.63 -31.92 27.54
CA LEU A 168 18.28 -33.21 27.34
C LEU A 168 17.36 -34.38 27.70
N LEU A 169 16.69 -34.31 28.86
CA LEU A 169 15.99 -35.42 29.52
C LEU A 169 14.50 -35.52 29.20
N ASP A 170 13.82 -34.41 28.90
CA ASP A 170 12.37 -34.43 28.73
C ASP A 170 11.95 -34.99 27.37
N ASP A 171 10.95 -35.88 27.38
CA ASP A 171 10.40 -36.55 26.19
C ASP A 171 9.93 -35.56 25.12
N LYS A 172 9.44 -34.37 25.51
CA LYS A 172 9.03 -33.32 24.57
C LYS A 172 10.16 -32.92 23.62
N PHE A 173 11.40 -32.98 24.09
CA PHE A 173 12.58 -32.55 23.35
C PHE A 173 13.39 -33.73 22.79
N GLU A 174 12.82 -34.95 22.81
CA GLU A 174 13.47 -36.12 22.25
C GLU A 174 13.72 -35.94 20.74
N GLY A 175 14.90 -36.36 20.27
CA GLY A 175 15.30 -36.30 18.86
C GLY A 175 15.68 -34.92 18.31
N ARG A 176 15.34 -33.79 18.96
CA ARG A 176 15.86 -32.45 18.58
C ARG A 176 15.82 -31.44 19.73
N LYS A 177 16.80 -30.53 19.74
CA LYS A 177 16.94 -29.48 20.77
C LYS A 177 16.73 -28.06 20.23
N ARG A 178 16.25 -27.92 18.99
CA ARG A 178 16.11 -26.63 18.27
C ARG A 178 14.80 -26.57 17.48
N ASN A 179 14.24 -25.35 17.39
CA ASN A 179 13.11 -25.03 16.52
C ASN A 179 13.37 -25.38 15.04
N LYS A 180 12.29 -25.67 14.32
CA LYS A 180 12.28 -25.88 12.85
C LYS A 180 11.24 -24.95 12.21
N GLY A 181 11.20 -24.90 10.88
CA GLY A 181 10.27 -24.01 10.16
C GLY A 181 8.82 -24.22 10.60
N GLY A 182 8.17 -23.14 11.05
CA GLY A 182 6.78 -23.13 11.52
C GLY A 182 6.56 -23.58 12.97
N ASP A 183 7.60 -24.05 13.67
CA ASP A 183 7.46 -24.62 15.02
C ASP A 183 8.37 -23.92 16.03
N TYR A 184 7.72 -23.34 17.05
CA TYR A 184 8.32 -22.53 18.11
C TYR A 184 8.33 -23.21 19.49
N SER A 185 8.10 -24.53 19.55
CA SER A 185 8.00 -25.26 20.82
C SER A 185 9.27 -25.26 21.69
N HIS A 186 10.46 -25.01 21.13
CA HIS A 186 11.75 -25.06 21.84
C HIS A 186 12.33 -23.66 22.11
N VAL A 187 11.47 -22.66 22.33
CA VAL A 187 11.89 -21.31 22.71
C VAL A 187 12.08 -21.25 24.23
N LEU A 188 13.24 -20.76 24.65
CA LEU A 188 13.56 -20.50 26.06
C LEU A 188 13.53 -19.00 26.33
N SER A 189 13.14 -18.62 27.55
CA SER A 189 13.30 -17.26 28.00
C SER A 189 14.77 -16.91 28.18
N ARG A 190 15.10 -15.62 28.07
CA ARG A 190 16.45 -15.16 28.42
C ARG A 190 16.73 -15.34 29.91
N HIS A 191 15.73 -15.17 30.76
CA HIS A 191 15.88 -15.28 32.20
C HIS A 191 16.32 -16.69 32.64
N GLU A 192 15.69 -17.75 32.11
CA GLU A 192 16.07 -19.14 32.42
C GLU A 192 17.51 -19.45 32.00
N ILE A 193 17.97 -18.90 30.87
CA ILE A 193 19.36 -19.07 30.42
C ILE A 193 20.32 -18.29 31.32
N GLU A 194 19.94 -17.11 31.80
CA GLU A 194 20.75 -16.37 32.78
C GLU A 194 20.88 -17.15 34.08
N ASN A 195 19.78 -17.69 34.61
CA ASN A 195 19.79 -18.53 35.80
C ASN A 195 20.70 -19.73 35.61
N GLU A 196 20.59 -20.43 34.49
CA GLU A 196 21.50 -21.54 34.16
C GLU A 196 22.97 -21.11 34.13
N ILE A 197 23.30 -19.98 33.51
CA ILE A 197 24.67 -19.45 33.50
C ILE A 197 25.16 -19.27 34.94
N ARG A 198 24.38 -18.60 35.79
CA ARG A 198 24.75 -18.35 37.20
C ARG A 198 24.94 -19.66 37.96
N THR A 199 24.04 -20.63 37.80
CA THR A 199 24.15 -21.95 38.43
C THR A 199 25.41 -22.69 37.99
N VAL A 200 25.73 -22.66 36.69
CA VAL A 200 26.97 -23.28 36.19
C VAL A 200 28.21 -22.58 36.76
N PHE A 201 28.26 -21.24 36.80
CA PHE A 201 29.37 -20.52 37.43
C PHE A 201 29.51 -20.87 38.92
N ALA A 202 28.41 -20.93 39.66
CA ALA A 202 28.40 -21.32 41.07
C ALA A 202 28.96 -22.74 41.29
N LYS A 203 28.48 -23.72 40.51
CA LYS A 203 28.97 -25.11 40.60
C LYS A 203 30.42 -25.26 40.17
N GLN A 204 30.83 -24.59 39.09
CA GLN A 204 32.23 -24.59 38.66
C GLN A 204 33.15 -23.96 39.71
N ARG A 205 32.68 -22.95 40.45
CA ARG A 205 33.40 -22.37 41.57
C ARG A 205 33.53 -23.36 42.74
N GLU A 206 32.45 -24.07 43.10
CA GLU A 206 32.48 -25.15 44.11
C GLU A 206 33.48 -26.25 43.73
N PHE A 207 33.57 -26.61 42.44
CA PHE A 207 34.53 -27.59 41.94
C PHE A 207 35.96 -27.04 41.75
N GLY A 208 36.25 -25.82 42.19
CA GLY A 208 37.59 -25.23 42.13
C GLY A 208 38.05 -24.85 40.71
N HIS A 209 37.14 -24.41 39.84
CA HIS A 209 37.49 -23.91 38.51
C HIS A 209 38.03 -22.46 38.59
N ARG A 210 39.31 -22.25 38.26
CA ARG A 210 40.01 -20.94 38.38
C ARG A 210 39.29 -19.75 37.72
N PHE A 211 38.60 -19.99 36.61
CA PHE A 211 37.88 -18.96 35.86
C PHE A 211 36.53 -18.55 36.47
N ALA A 212 35.91 -19.37 37.31
CA ALA A 212 34.53 -19.21 37.77
C ALA A 212 34.38 -18.23 38.96
N THR A 213 35.13 -17.12 38.95
CA THR A 213 35.04 -16.09 39.99
C THR A 213 33.77 -15.25 39.84
N VAL A 214 33.37 -14.56 40.92
CA VAL A 214 32.17 -13.70 40.93
C VAL A 214 32.33 -12.51 39.99
N GLU A 215 33.54 -11.96 39.88
CA GLU A 215 33.86 -10.86 38.97
C GLU A 215 33.70 -11.31 37.52
N ASN A 216 34.24 -12.49 37.17
CA ASN A 216 34.15 -13.03 35.82
C ASN A 216 32.71 -13.40 35.46
N GLU A 217 31.93 -13.94 36.41
CA GLU A 217 30.50 -14.21 36.24
C GLU A 217 29.74 -12.93 35.86
N ASN A 218 29.92 -11.85 36.64
CA ASN A 218 29.26 -10.57 36.42
C ASN A 218 29.69 -9.90 35.11
N GLU A 219 31.00 -9.90 34.81
CA GLU A 219 31.52 -9.36 33.56
C GLU A 219 30.96 -10.12 32.34
N TYR A 220 30.90 -11.44 32.42
CA TYR A 220 30.32 -12.28 31.37
C TYR A 220 28.82 -11.99 31.16
N ILE A 221 28.03 -11.91 32.24
CA ILE A 221 26.59 -11.62 32.17
C ILE A 221 26.34 -10.24 31.56
N ASN A 222 27.14 -9.23 31.91
CA ASN A 222 27.07 -7.90 31.33
C ASN A 222 27.31 -7.94 29.80
N ILE A 223 28.31 -8.68 29.33
CA ILE A 223 28.58 -8.87 27.90
C ILE A 223 27.42 -9.62 27.22
N TRP A 224 26.99 -10.73 27.80
CA TRP A 224 25.96 -11.64 27.26
C TRP A 224 24.58 -10.97 27.16
N GLY A 225 24.18 -10.28 28.22
CA GLY A 225 22.90 -9.58 28.39
C GLY A 225 22.76 -8.33 27.52
N SER A 226 23.89 -7.72 27.13
CA SER A 226 23.90 -6.44 26.40
C SER A 226 22.98 -6.42 25.16
N GLN A 227 22.07 -5.46 25.11
CA GLN A 227 21.22 -5.18 23.95
C GLN A 227 20.96 -3.69 23.83
N ARG A 228 20.83 -3.19 22.60
CA ARG A 228 20.35 -1.82 22.39
C ARG A 228 18.85 -1.75 22.68
N PRO A 229 18.35 -0.63 23.21
CA PRO A 229 16.91 -0.41 23.35
C PRO A 229 16.20 -0.52 21.99
N PHE A 230 14.91 -0.84 22.04
CA PHE A 230 14.09 -0.97 20.83
C PHE A 230 14.00 0.35 20.06
N ALA A 231 13.77 1.44 20.79
CA ALA A 231 13.82 2.81 20.31
C ALA A 231 14.19 3.71 21.49
N THR A 232 15.00 4.74 21.24
CA THR A 232 15.26 5.80 22.22
C THR A 232 14.17 6.87 22.15
N GLN A 233 14.13 7.75 23.15
CA GLN A 233 13.24 8.90 23.19
C GLN A 233 13.38 9.74 21.91
N GLU A 234 14.62 9.98 21.46
CA GLU A 234 14.93 10.82 20.31
C GLU A 234 14.48 10.17 18.99
N ASP A 235 14.61 8.85 18.88
CA ASP A 235 14.15 8.08 17.73
C ASP A 235 12.62 8.20 17.56
N ILE A 236 11.88 8.22 18.67
CA ILE A 236 10.43 8.44 18.67
C ILE A 236 10.11 9.91 18.40
N ALA A 237 10.77 10.85 19.09
CA ALA A 237 10.56 12.29 18.94
C ALA A 237 10.74 12.80 17.50
N LYS A 238 11.74 12.28 16.78
CA LYS A 238 11.98 12.58 15.35
C LYS A 238 10.82 12.17 14.44
N ARG A 239 9.98 11.23 14.86
CA ARG A 239 8.82 10.74 14.12
C ARG A 239 7.51 11.42 14.52
N ILE A 240 7.50 12.16 15.63
CA ILE A 240 6.36 12.96 16.04
C ILE A 240 6.28 14.18 15.12
N GLY A 241 5.14 14.34 14.44
CA GLY A 241 4.85 15.52 13.64
C GLY A 241 4.75 16.78 14.51
N ASN A 242 4.95 17.94 13.91
CA ASN A 242 4.80 19.21 14.61
C ASN A 242 3.34 19.64 14.67
N CYS A 243 3.00 20.49 15.64
CA CYS A 243 1.66 21.04 15.79
C CYS A 243 1.24 21.84 14.56
N THR A 244 -0.06 21.77 14.23
CA THR A 244 -0.66 22.56 13.13
C THR A 244 -0.42 24.06 13.28
N PHE A 245 -0.53 24.59 14.51
CA PHE A 245 -0.46 26.04 14.78
C PHE A 245 0.87 26.51 15.38
N GLU A 246 1.62 25.60 16.03
CA GLU A 246 2.89 25.91 16.70
C GLU A 246 3.99 25.04 16.04
N PRO A 247 4.61 25.46 14.92
CA PRO A 247 5.47 24.61 14.10
C PRO A 247 6.72 24.07 14.78
N ASN A 248 7.15 24.72 15.87
CA ASN A 248 8.30 24.30 16.68
C ASN A 248 7.92 23.30 17.78
N GLU A 249 6.62 23.09 18.03
CA GLU A 249 6.12 22.23 19.09
C GLU A 249 5.73 20.85 18.57
N LYS A 250 5.98 19.82 19.38
CA LYS A 250 5.54 18.45 19.08
C LYS A 250 4.07 18.23 19.43
N ARG A 251 3.40 17.41 18.62
CA ARG A 251 2.01 16.99 18.87
C ARG A 251 1.88 16.27 20.21
N ALA A 252 0.78 16.50 20.92
CA ALA A 252 0.45 15.85 22.18
C ALA A 252 0.02 14.38 21.97
N PRO A 253 0.32 13.46 22.89
CA PRO A 253 -0.20 12.08 22.86
C PRO A 253 -1.73 12.06 22.81
N LYS A 254 -2.32 11.14 22.05
CA LYS A 254 -3.79 11.10 21.89
C LYS A 254 -4.54 10.75 23.19
N PHE A 255 -3.89 9.99 24.07
CA PHE A 255 -4.42 9.48 25.34
C PHE A 255 -4.01 10.32 26.56
N SER A 256 -3.46 11.52 26.33
CA SER A 256 -3.19 12.50 27.38
C SER A 256 -4.49 13.14 27.84
N TYR A 257 -4.62 13.45 29.13
CA TYR A 257 -5.77 14.15 29.70
C TYR A 257 -6.16 15.39 28.89
N THR A 258 -5.19 16.26 28.58
CA THR A 258 -5.45 17.52 27.88
C THR A 258 -6.02 17.30 26.48
N PHE A 259 -5.50 16.32 25.73
CA PHE A 259 -6.03 15.97 24.41
C PHE A 259 -7.40 15.27 24.47
N GLU A 260 -7.60 14.40 25.47
CA GLU A 260 -8.88 13.71 25.70
C GLU A 260 -9.98 14.71 26.09
N ARG A 261 -9.66 15.68 26.95
CA ARG A 261 -10.53 16.81 27.32
C ARG A 261 -10.87 17.69 26.11
N PHE A 262 -9.88 18.03 25.28
CA PHE A 262 -10.10 18.73 24.01
C PHE A 262 -11.10 17.99 23.11
N ARG A 263 -10.93 16.66 22.96
CA ARG A 263 -11.84 15.85 22.15
C ARG A 263 -13.25 15.80 22.73
N ALA A 264 -13.39 15.80 24.06
CA ALA A 264 -14.68 15.86 24.71
C ALA A 264 -15.40 17.15 24.35
N PHE A 265 -14.80 18.31 24.59
CA PHE A 265 -15.42 19.60 24.28
C PHE A 265 -15.66 19.81 22.78
N ASP A 266 -14.69 19.49 21.92
CA ASP A 266 -14.88 19.61 20.46
C ASP A 266 -16.07 18.77 19.98
N LYS A 267 -16.26 17.57 20.54
CA LYS A 267 -17.39 16.72 20.19
C LYS A 267 -18.70 17.23 20.78
N MET A 268 -18.72 17.62 22.06
CA MET A 268 -19.92 18.15 22.72
C MET A 268 -20.41 19.44 22.06
N ASN A 269 -19.52 20.38 21.74
CA ASN A 269 -19.89 21.68 21.17
C ASN A 269 -20.47 21.56 19.74
N ARG A 270 -20.22 20.44 19.05
CA ARG A 270 -20.79 20.11 17.73
C ARG A 270 -22.10 19.33 17.80
N LEU A 271 -22.36 18.65 18.93
CA LEU A 271 -23.56 17.86 19.11
C LEU A 271 -24.80 18.76 19.08
N ARG A 272 -25.83 18.31 18.37
CA ARG A 272 -27.15 18.97 18.36
C ARG A 272 -28.22 17.96 18.72
N ILE A 273 -29.21 18.43 19.46
CA ILE A 273 -30.44 17.68 19.72
C ILE A 273 -31.50 18.15 18.72
N LEU A 274 -32.10 17.21 18.02
CA LEU A 274 -33.18 17.40 17.06
C LEU A 274 -34.50 17.06 17.76
N SER A 275 -35.56 17.81 17.49
CA SER A 275 -36.91 17.57 18.00
C SER A 275 -37.94 17.92 16.91
N ASP A 276 -39.16 17.41 17.02
CA ASP A 276 -40.26 17.77 16.11
C ASP A 276 -40.65 19.25 16.23
N GLN A 277 -40.34 19.89 17.36
CA GLN A 277 -40.67 21.30 17.65
C GLN A 277 -39.55 22.28 17.30
N SER A 278 -38.31 21.81 17.16
CA SER A 278 -37.15 22.64 16.82
C SER A 278 -36.20 21.88 15.91
N SER A 279 -35.84 22.50 14.78
CA SER A 279 -34.98 21.89 13.77
C SER A 279 -33.61 21.49 14.32
N GLN A 280 -33.10 22.19 15.35
CA GLN A 280 -31.91 21.80 16.13
C GLN A 280 -31.69 22.72 17.35
N ARG A 281 -31.25 22.16 18.48
CA ARG A 281 -30.73 22.93 19.63
C ARG A 281 -29.30 22.53 20.01
N LYS A 282 -28.54 23.48 20.57
CA LYS A 282 -27.24 23.22 21.22
C LYS A 282 -27.46 22.60 22.61
N LEU A 283 -26.40 21.99 23.17
CA LEU A 283 -26.38 21.59 24.57
C LEU A 283 -26.29 22.83 25.48
N LYS A 284 -27.02 22.82 26.58
CA LYS A 284 -26.91 23.81 27.67
C LYS A 284 -25.60 23.60 28.44
N ASP A 285 -25.12 24.61 29.13
CA ASP A 285 -23.88 24.46 29.91
C ASP A 285 -24.02 23.44 31.04
N THR A 286 -25.18 23.36 31.70
CA THR A 286 -25.46 22.32 32.70
C THR A 286 -25.41 20.91 32.10
N GLU A 287 -25.97 20.72 30.90
CA GLU A 287 -25.92 19.47 30.13
C GLU A 287 -24.47 19.11 29.78
N ARG A 288 -23.66 20.08 29.35
CA ARG A 288 -22.23 19.90 29.02
C ARG A 288 -21.43 19.45 30.24
N HIS A 289 -21.65 20.05 31.41
CA HIS A 289 -20.99 19.67 32.65
C HIS A 289 -21.37 18.24 33.07
N ALA A 290 -22.65 17.87 33.02
CA ALA A 290 -23.11 16.53 33.38
C ALA A 290 -22.55 15.44 32.44
N ILE A 291 -22.48 15.71 31.12
CA ILE A 291 -21.84 14.79 30.17
C ILE A 291 -20.35 14.65 30.48
N LEU A 292 -19.67 15.77 30.75
CA LEU A 292 -18.23 15.76 31.06
C LEU A 292 -17.95 14.89 32.29
N GLU A 293 -18.68 15.07 33.38
CA GLU A 293 -18.52 14.26 34.59
C GLU A 293 -18.68 12.76 34.28
N GLN A 294 -19.71 12.39 33.50
CA GLN A 294 -19.92 11.01 33.10
C GLN A 294 -18.77 10.46 32.23
N LEU A 295 -18.24 11.26 31.31
CA LEU A 295 -17.11 10.90 30.44
C LEU A 295 -15.83 10.61 31.22
N PHE A 296 -15.59 11.34 32.31
CA PHE A 296 -14.39 11.16 33.14
C PHE A 296 -14.51 9.99 34.13
N ASN A 297 -15.73 9.52 34.41
CA ASN A 297 -15.99 8.41 35.32
C ASN A 297 -16.19 7.05 34.62
N LYS A 298 -16.49 7.04 33.32
CA LYS A 298 -16.61 5.81 32.51
C LYS A 298 -15.51 5.72 31.44
N LYS A 299 -15.05 4.51 31.15
CA LYS A 299 -14.09 4.25 30.05
C LYS A 299 -14.65 4.70 28.70
N GLU A 300 -15.92 4.36 28.45
CA GLU A 300 -16.64 4.63 27.22
C GLU A 300 -18.05 5.07 27.59
N VAL A 301 -18.53 6.11 26.94
CA VAL A 301 -19.89 6.61 27.09
C VAL A 301 -20.59 6.45 25.74
N THR A 302 -21.75 5.81 25.75
CA THR A 302 -22.60 5.63 24.56
C THR A 302 -23.60 6.76 24.41
N TYR A 303 -24.19 6.94 23.23
CA TYR A 303 -25.29 7.91 23.07
C TYR A 303 -26.49 7.54 23.95
N LYS A 304 -26.69 6.25 24.22
CA LYS A 304 -27.69 5.75 25.17
C LYS A 304 -27.41 6.24 26.60
N ASP A 305 -26.15 6.31 27.01
CA ASP A 305 -25.78 6.90 28.30
C ASP A 305 -26.04 8.41 28.32
N LEU A 306 -25.69 9.12 27.22
CA LEU A 306 -25.96 10.56 27.09
C LEU A 306 -27.44 10.86 27.20
N ARG A 307 -28.31 10.09 26.53
CA ARG A 307 -29.76 10.24 26.62
C ARG A 307 -30.25 10.26 28.05
N LYS A 308 -29.75 9.33 28.88
CA LYS A 308 -30.12 9.23 30.29
C LYS A 308 -29.63 10.44 31.09
N VAL A 309 -28.41 10.89 30.85
CA VAL A 309 -27.85 12.08 31.52
C VAL A 309 -28.60 13.35 31.15
N LEU A 310 -28.95 13.49 29.88
CA LEU A 310 -29.66 14.64 29.34
C LEU A 310 -31.17 14.59 29.56
N GLN A 311 -31.70 13.48 30.07
CA GLN A 311 -33.13 13.24 30.27
C GLN A 311 -33.97 13.53 29.00
N LEU A 312 -33.44 13.13 27.84
CA LEU A 312 -34.09 13.42 26.57
C LEU A 312 -35.40 12.66 26.41
N GLN A 313 -36.39 13.33 25.83
CA GLN A 313 -37.69 12.78 25.54
C GLN A 313 -37.66 11.81 24.34
N GLU A 314 -38.68 10.97 24.22
CA GLU A 314 -38.72 9.93 23.18
C GLU A 314 -38.87 10.49 21.75
N HIS A 315 -39.12 11.78 21.58
CA HIS A 315 -39.13 12.48 20.28
C HIS A 315 -37.82 13.24 19.99
N GLU A 316 -36.90 13.37 20.96
CA GLU A 316 -35.61 14.04 20.77
C GLU A 316 -34.54 13.08 20.21
N ARG A 317 -33.67 13.55 19.32
CA ARG A 317 -32.68 12.70 18.61
C ARG A 317 -31.31 13.38 18.52
N PHE A 318 -30.23 12.60 18.48
CA PHE A 318 -28.89 13.15 18.24
C PHE A 318 -28.62 13.33 16.73
N ASN A 319 -28.13 14.51 16.32
CA ASN A 319 -27.82 14.81 14.91
C ASN A 319 -26.70 13.95 14.31
N GLU A 320 -25.81 13.41 15.14
CA GLU A 320 -24.69 12.56 14.70
C GLU A 320 -25.11 11.09 14.45
N LEU A 321 -26.34 10.72 14.81
CA LEU A 321 -26.84 9.36 14.67
C LEU A 321 -27.92 9.28 13.60
N PHE A 322 -27.85 8.19 12.83
CA PHE A 322 -29.00 7.72 12.08
C PHE A 322 -29.88 6.87 12.97
N TYR A 323 -31.17 7.18 13.01
CA TYR A 323 -32.20 6.41 13.70
C TYR A 323 -33.00 5.58 12.70
N ASP A 324 -32.89 4.26 12.82
CA ASP A 324 -33.80 3.33 12.14
C ASP A 324 -35.14 3.33 12.87
N LEU A 325 -36.21 3.70 12.17
CA LEU A 325 -37.56 3.79 12.74
C LEU A 325 -38.11 2.42 13.18
N ASN A 326 -37.52 1.31 12.68
CA ASN A 326 -37.88 -0.05 13.09
C ASN A 326 -37.16 -0.50 14.37
N GLN A 327 -36.35 0.36 14.98
CA GLN A 327 -35.61 0.07 16.20
C GLN A 327 -35.90 1.13 17.26
N SER A 328 -35.93 0.73 18.53
CA SER A 328 -36.03 1.67 19.63
C SER A 328 -34.84 2.64 19.64
N ASN A 329 -35.04 3.84 20.19
CA ASN A 329 -33.96 4.81 20.39
C ASN A 329 -32.77 4.19 21.13
N GLU A 330 -33.06 3.37 22.14
CA GLU A 330 -32.04 2.65 22.91
C GLU A 330 -31.13 1.76 22.04
N LYS A 331 -31.69 1.05 21.05
CA LYS A 331 -30.90 0.24 20.10
C LYS A 331 -30.11 1.12 19.13
N ASN A 332 -30.73 2.15 18.58
CA ASN A 332 -30.10 3.10 17.66
C ASN A 332 -28.89 3.82 18.31
N GLU A 333 -28.97 4.05 19.61
CA GLU A 333 -28.02 4.81 20.43
C GLU A 333 -27.00 3.96 21.18
N ASN A 334 -27.04 2.63 21.03
CA ASN A 334 -26.02 1.71 21.54
C ASN A 334 -24.73 1.78 20.71
N LYS A 335 -24.23 3.00 20.51
CA LYS A 335 -23.01 3.35 19.78
C LYS A 335 -22.19 4.23 20.70
N THR A 336 -20.87 4.05 20.69
CA THR A 336 -19.95 4.85 21.50
C THR A 336 -19.99 6.32 21.05
N PHE A 337 -20.37 7.22 21.95
CA PHE A 337 -20.22 8.66 21.77
C PHE A 337 -18.74 9.01 21.86
N LEU A 338 -18.10 8.71 22.99
CA LEU A 338 -16.68 8.99 23.17
C LEU A 338 -16.07 8.02 24.19
N SER A 339 -14.77 7.76 24.02
CA SER A 339 -13.96 7.01 24.98
C SER A 339 -12.77 7.86 25.41
N LEU A 340 -12.62 8.02 26.72
CA LEU A 340 -11.49 8.67 27.41
C LEU A 340 -10.65 7.59 28.10
N GLU A 341 -10.11 6.68 27.27
CA GLU A 341 -9.44 5.46 27.74
C GLU A 341 -8.18 5.75 28.57
N GLY A 342 -7.42 6.80 28.24
CA GLY A 342 -6.19 7.16 28.92
C GLY A 342 -6.46 7.53 30.37
N GLN A 343 -7.20 8.62 30.56
CA GLN A 343 -7.62 9.11 31.87
C GLN A 343 -8.27 8.02 32.74
N TYR A 344 -9.23 7.28 32.19
CA TYR A 344 -9.95 6.26 32.95
C TYR A 344 -9.01 5.19 33.51
N LYS A 345 -8.10 4.68 32.67
CA LYS A 345 -7.15 3.64 33.09
C LYS A 345 -6.16 4.15 34.13
N PHE A 346 -5.67 5.38 33.97
CA PHE A 346 -4.76 5.98 34.95
C PHE A 346 -5.44 6.16 36.30
N LYS A 347 -6.63 6.79 36.32
CA LYS A 347 -7.40 6.99 37.56
C LYS A 347 -7.72 5.67 38.24
N LYS A 348 -8.07 4.64 37.47
CA LYS A 348 -8.32 3.29 37.98
C LYS A 348 -7.07 2.68 38.63
N ILE A 349 -5.93 2.70 37.96
CA ILE A 349 -4.67 2.16 38.50
C ILE A 349 -4.28 2.87 39.79
N ILE A 350 -4.33 4.20 39.81
CA ILE A 350 -3.96 4.98 41.00
C ILE A 350 -4.91 4.66 42.16
N ALA A 351 -6.22 4.57 41.89
CA ALA A 351 -7.20 4.22 42.92
C ALA A 351 -7.02 2.78 43.46
N GLU A 352 -6.57 1.84 42.63
CA GLU A 352 -6.29 0.46 43.02
C GLU A 352 -5.00 0.34 43.86
N VAL A 353 -3.98 1.15 43.58
CA VAL A 353 -2.66 1.09 44.26
C VAL A 353 -2.61 2.00 45.49
N GLU A 354 -3.02 3.26 45.36
CA GLU A 354 -2.86 4.29 46.40
C GLU A 354 -4.18 4.68 47.09
N GLY A 355 -5.30 4.07 46.67
CA GLY A 355 -6.63 4.37 47.21
C GLY A 355 -7.34 5.55 46.53
N LYS A 356 -8.67 5.61 46.68
CA LYS A 356 -9.53 6.58 45.98
C LYS A 356 -9.23 8.04 46.36
N THR A 357 -8.96 8.30 47.63
CA THR A 357 -8.67 9.66 48.14
C THR A 357 -7.38 10.22 47.55
N LEU A 358 -6.32 9.42 47.49
CA LEU A 358 -5.05 9.87 46.91
C LEU A 358 -5.15 10.03 45.38
N ALA A 359 -5.97 9.21 44.71
CA ALA A 359 -6.21 9.33 43.28
C ALA A 359 -6.82 10.68 42.85
N GLU A 360 -7.56 11.35 43.74
CA GLU A 360 -8.11 12.69 43.49
C GLU A 360 -7.06 13.80 43.62
N SER A 361 -5.92 13.55 44.28
CA SER A 361 -4.81 14.51 44.41
C SER A 361 -3.96 14.65 43.14
N TYR A 362 -4.09 13.74 42.17
CA TYR A 362 -3.36 13.78 40.92
C TYR A 362 -3.90 14.87 39.98
N ARG A 363 -3.00 15.69 39.45
CA ARG A 363 -3.33 16.83 38.58
C ARG A 363 -3.44 16.37 37.13
N PRO A 364 -4.16 17.12 36.26
CA PRO A 364 -4.18 16.90 34.81
C PRO A 364 -2.81 16.65 34.16
N ILE A 365 -1.78 17.41 34.59
CA ILE A 365 -0.41 17.28 34.08
C ILE A 365 0.24 15.93 34.44
N ASP A 366 -0.17 15.31 35.54
CA ASP A 366 0.34 13.99 35.94
C ASP A 366 -0.18 12.92 34.98
N TYR A 367 -1.45 12.97 34.62
CA TYR A 367 -2.04 12.11 33.58
C TYR A 367 -1.43 12.34 32.19
N ASP A 368 -1.16 13.60 31.82
CA ASP A 368 -0.44 13.93 30.59
C ASP A 368 0.99 13.36 30.61
N THR A 369 1.65 13.39 31.77
CA THR A 369 2.98 12.81 32.01
C THR A 369 2.96 11.31 31.78
N PHE A 370 1.99 10.59 32.35
CA PHE A 370 1.84 9.14 32.13
C PHE A 370 1.57 8.80 30.67
N ALA A 371 0.68 9.53 30.02
CA ALA A 371 0.38 9.35 28.60
C ALA A 371 1.61 9.60 27.73
N TYR A 372 2.38 10.65 28.01
CA TYR A 372 3.63 10.93 27.31
C TYR A 372 4.64 9.82 27.55
N ALA A 373 4.84 9.41 28.81
CA ALA A 373 5.79 8.38 29.19
C ALA A 373 5.54 7.08 28.40
N LEU A 374 4.32 6.55 28.48
CA LEU A 374 3.92 5.29 27.83
C LEU A 374 3.89 5.37 26.30
N THR A 375 3.68 6.58 25.74
CA THR A 375 3.65 6.81 24.30
C THR A 375 5.04 7.01 23.71
N VAL A 376 5.97 7.65 24.43
CA VAL A 376 7.29 8.04 23.92
C VAL A 376 8.39 7.06 24.30
N TYR A 377 8.48 6.64 25.57
CA TYR A 377 9.52 5.72 26.03
C TYR A 377 9.08 4.29 25.80
N LYS A 378 9.87 3.52 25.05
CA LYS A 378 9.50 2.16 24.62
C LYS A 378 10.24 1.03 25.34
N ASP A 379 11.06 1.38 26.32
CA ASP A 379 11.68 0.45 27.27
C ASP A 379 11.06 0.66 28.66
N ASP A 380 10.85 -0.43 29.40
CA ASP A 380 10.24 -0.36 30.73
C ASP A 380 11.14 0.41 31.72
N GLN A 381 12.48 0.30 31.58
CA GLN A 381 13.42 1.03 32.43
C GLN A 381 13.41 2.52 32.09
N ASP A 382 13.52 2.89 30.81
CA ASP A 382 13.45 4.29 30.39
C ASP A 382 12.14 4.96 30.84
N THR A 383 11.03 4.22 30.80
CA THR A 383 9.72 4.70 31.25
C THR A 383 9.72 4.92 32.77
N ARG A 384 10.25 3.96 33.54
CA ARG A 384 10.43 4.09 34.99
C ARG A 384 11.31 5.28 35.34
N ASP A 385 12.49 5.39 34.72
CA ASP A 385 13.43 6.47 34.98
C ASP A 385 12.82 7.84 34.65
N TYR A 386 12.03 7.95 33.58
CA TYR A 386 11.33 9.20 33.27
C TYR A 386 10.26 9.56 34.31
N LEU A 387 9.47 8.58 34.77
CA LEU A 387 8.47 8.78 35.82
C LEU A 387 9.10 9.06 37.20
N LEU A 388 10.33 8.61 37.45
CA LEU A 388 11.11 8.92 38.65
C LEU A 388 11.95 10.20 38.52
N ASN A 389 11.87 10.92 37.39
CA ASN A 389 12.75 12.07 37.08
C ASN A 389 14.26 11.72 37.03
N ALA A 390 14.62 10.45 36.89
CA ALA A 390 15.99 9.94 36.81
C ALA A 390 16.49 9.72 35.38
N TYR A 391 15.65 9.93 34.35
CA TYR A 391 16.03 9.66 32.96
C TYR A 391 17.13 10.57 32.46
N VAL A 392 18.17 9.96 31.87
CA VAL A 392 19.29 10.64 31.21
C VAL A 392 19.26 10.32 29.72
N ASN A 393 19.28 11.37 28.90
CA ASN A 393 19.25 11.22 27.44
C ASN A 393 20.60 10.78 26.86
N GLU A 394 20.65 10.53 25.55
CA GLU A 394 21.88 10.05 24.88
C GLU A 394 23.07 11.02 25.01
N ASN A 395 22.83 12.29 25.31
CA ASN A 395 23.85 13.32 25.48
C ASN A 395 24.30 13.48 26.94
N GLY A 396 23.86 12.61 27.86
CA GLY A 396 24.20 12.70 29.29
C GLY A 396 23.42 13.76 30.07
N LYS A 397 22.37 14.34 29.49
CA LYS A 397 21.54 15.36 30.15
C LYS A 397 20.31 14.71 30.81
N GLN A 398 20.10 15.02 32.09
CA GLN A 398 18.88 14.65 32.80
C GLN A 398 17.66 15.37 32.22
N VAL A 399 16.60 14.63 31.94
CA VAL A 399 15.34 15.16 31.41
C VAL A 399 14.26 14.98 32.45
N ARG A 400 13.72 16.11 32.94
CA ARG A 400 12.56 16.12 33.83
C ARG A 400 11.30 15.74 33.07
N ASN A 401 10.39 15.07 33.74
CA ASN A 401 9.07 14.78 33.22
C ASN A 401 8.17 16.01 33.22
N LEU A 402 7.02 15.92 32.52
CA LEU A 402 6.17 17.10 32.26
C LEU A 402 5.61 17.74 33.55
N ALA A 403 5.42 16.95 34.60
CA ALA A 403 4.90 17.39 35.90
C ALA A 403 5.98 17.80 36.90
N ASP A 404 7.26 17.59 36.55
CA ASP A 404 8.44 17.74 37.39
C ASP A 404 8.29 17.10 38.78
N ARG A 405 7.87 15.83 38.80
CA ARG A 405 7.58 15.08 40.04
C ARG A 405 8.00 13.61 39.92
N ALA A 406 8.48 13.01 41.01
CA ALA A 406 8.66 11.56 41.12
C ALA A 406 7.38 10.86 41.60
N TYR A 407 7.02 9.74 40.98
CA TYR A 407 5.82 8.96 41.30
C TYR A 407 6.15 7.68 42.09
N ASN A 408 5.15 7.15 42.79
CA ASN A 408 5.25 5.90 43.53
C ASN A 408 5.62 4.72 42.60
N GLU A 409 6.56 3.88 43.04
CA GLU A 409 7.07 2.76 42.23
C GLU A 409 6.03 1.68 41.92
N GLU A 410 5.10 1.41 42.84
CA GLU A 410 4.00 0.45 42.62
C GLU A 410 3.04 0.94 41.54
N VAL A 411 2.75 2.25 41.54
CA VAL A 411 1.95 2.91 40.49
C VAL A 411 2.68 2.80 39.15
N ILE A 412 3.99 3.08 39.12
CA ILE A 412 4.80 2.92 37.92
C ILE A 412 4.74 1.48 37.40
N ASP A 413 4.90 0.48 38.27
CA ASP A 413 4.86 -0.93 37.86
C ASP A 413 3.50 -1.35 37.31
N ALA A 414 2.40 -0.83 37.86
CA ALA A 414 1.06 -1.04 37.32
C ALA A 414 0.90 -0.34 35.95
N LEU A 415 1.41 0.89 35.79
CA LEU A 415 1.39 1.63 34.53
C LEU A 415 2.18 0.94 33.41
N LEU A 416 3.28 0.25 33.72
CA LEU A 416 4.09 -0.50 32.73
C LEU A 416 3.31 -1.64 32.05
N ASN A 417 2.16 -2.07 32.61
CA ASN A 417 1.27 -3.01 31.94
C ASN A 417 0.42 -2.38 30.83
N LEU A 418 0.38 -1.05 30.77
CA LEU A 418 -0.26 -0.29 29.71
C LEU A 418 0.73 0.07 28.61
N SER A 419 0.20 0.29 27.42
CA SER A 419 0.96 0.84 26.31
C SER A 419 0.05 1.68 25.43
N PHE A 420 0.45 2.92 25.21
CA PHE A 420 -0.25 3.84 24.32
C PHE A 420 0.55 4.11 23.05
N SER A 421 -0.19 4.53 22.04
CA SER A 421 0.33 4.92 20.73
C SER A 421 -0.49 6.09 20.20
N LYS A 422 0.01 6.74 19.15
CA LYS A 422 -0.63 7.85 18.42
C LYS A 422 -0.55 9.20 19.13
N PHE A 423 -0.50 10.22 18.30
CA PHE A 423 -0.49 11.63 18.68
C PHE A 423 -1.67 12.33 18.01
N GLY A 424 -2.14 13.41 18.63
CA GLY A 424 -3.10 14.35 18.04
C GLY A 424 -2.51 15.18 16.91
N HIS A 425 -3.24 16.20 16.45
CA HIS A 425 -2.72 17.21 15.50
C HIS A 425 -2.21 18.48 16.18
N LEU A 426 -2.49 18.67 17.48
CA LEU A 426 -2.11 19.84 18.27
C LEU A 426 -1.06 19.48 19.33
N SER A 427 -0.21 20.45 19.71
CA SER A 427 0.69 20.36 20.87
C SER A 427 -0.04 20.69 22.16
N PHE A 428 0.55 20.35 23.32
CA PHE A 428 0.04 20.79 24.62
C PHE A 428 -0.09 22.32 24.69
N LYS A 429 0.91 23.05 24.21
CA LYS A 429 0.89 24.52 24.13
C LYS A 429 -0.32 25.06 23.35
N ALA A 430 -0.63 24.49 22.19
CA ALA A 430 -1.79 24.90 21.42
C ALA A 430 -3.11 24.54 22.11
N LEU A 431 -3.17 23.35 22.72
CA LEU A 431 -4.35 22.89 23.45
C LEU A 431 -4.66 23.80 24.66
N TYR A 432 -3.65 24.21 25.43
CA TYR A 432 -3.86 25.10 26.57
C TYR A 432 -4.43 26.47 26.18
N LYS A 433 -4.09 26.99 24.99
CA LYS A 433 -4.70 28.24 24.50
C LYS A 433 -6.13 28.04 23.97
N ILE A 434 -6.44 26.89 23.38
CA ILE A 434 -7.74 26.62 22.72
C ILE A 434 -8.80 26.15 23.71
N LEU A 435 -8.40 25.36 24.72
CA LEU A 435 -9.32 24.72 25.67
C LEU A 435 -10.26 25.71 26.39
N PRO A 436 -9.80 26.86 26.92
CA PRO A 436 -10.68 27.81 27.61
C PRO A 436 -11.91 28.19 26.77
N TYR A 437 -11.72 28.50 25.49
CA TYR A 437 -12.83 28.88 24.59
C TYR A 437 -13.71 27.68 24.21
N LEU A 438 -13.13 26.47 24.12
CA LEU A 438 -13.95 25.26 23.95
C LEU A 438 -14.81 25.00 25.21
N GLU A 439 -14.31 25.29 26.40
CA GLU A 439 -15.05 25.17 27.66
C GLU A 439 -16.21 26.18 27.72
N GLU A 440 -16.01 27.40 27.23
CA GLU A 440 -17.06 28.42 27.05
C GLU A 440 -18.14 28.03 26.00
N GLY A 441 -17.95 26.96 25.24
CA GLY A 441 -18.96 26.44 24.29
C GLY A 441 -18.75 26.86 22.84
N TYR A 442 -17.65 27.57 22.55
CA TYR A 442 -17.31 27.93 21.18
C TYR A 442 -16.99 26.68 20.35
N PRO A 443 -17.43 26.61 19.08
CA PRO A 443 -16.94 25.62 18.13
C PRO A 443 -15.42 25.72 17.95
N TYR A 444 -14.78 24.61 17.58
CA TYR A 444 -13.32 24.55 17.43
C TYR A 444 -12.71 25.65 16.55
N HIS A 445 -13.40 26.06 15.47
CA HIS A 445 -12.85 27.08 14.59
C HIS A 445 -12.79 28.46 15.26
N GLU A 446 -13.87 28.89 15.91
CA GLU A 446 -13.95 30.12 16.70
C GLU A 446 -13.00 30.08 17.90
N ALA A 447 -12.90 28.93 18.57
CA ALA A 447 -11.97 28.74 19.69
C ALA A 447 -10.50 28.90 19.25
N CYS A 448 -10.16 28.47 18.03
CA CYS A 448 -8.83 28.71 17.47
C CYS A 448 -8.61 30.21 17.19
N GLU A 449 -9.57 30.89 16.56
CA GLU A 449 -9.46 32.32 16.25
C GLU A 449 -9.31 33.17 17.50
N LYS A 450 -10.10 32.90 18.55
CA LYS A 450 -9.99 33.54 19.86
C LYS A 450 -8.65 33.25 20.55
N ALA A 451 -8.10 32.06 20.34
CA ALA A 451 -6.75 31.70 20.80
C ALA A 451 -5.61 32.33 19.97
N GLY A 452 -5.93 33.17 18.98
CA GLY A 452 -4.96 33.82 18.09
C GLY A 452 -4.47 32.93 16.95
N TYR A 453 -5.17 31.82 16.65
CA TYR A 453 -4.84 30.90 15.57
C TYR A 453 -5.81 31.06 14.40
N HIS A 454 -5.27 31.39 13.23
CA HIS A 454 -6.06 31.48 12.01
C HIS A 454 -5.80 30.27 11.11
N PHE A 455 -6.85 29.54 10.71
CA PHE A 455 -6.73 28.44 9.74
C PHE A 455 -6.14 28.89 8.39
N ASN A 456 -6.32 30.18 8.08
CA ASN A 456 -5.86 30.82 6.85
C ASN A 456 -4.59 31.68 7.05
N GLN A 457 -3.84 31.54 8.15
CA GLN A 457 -2.52 32.15 8.25
C GLN A 457 -1.57 31.47 7.26
N ARG A 458 -1.69 31.90 6.00
CA ARG A 458 -0.85 31.58 4.86
C ARG A 458 0.55 32.05 5.21
N ILE A 459 1.38 31.15 5.72
CA ILE A 459 2.80 31.45 5.96
C ILE A 459 3.38 31.89 4.62
N GLY A 460 3.79 33.16 4.54
CA GLY A 460 4.21 33.88 3.33
C GLY A 460 5.22 33.12 2.48
N ARG A 461 4.71 32.39 1.49
CA ARG A 461 5.51 31.81 0.41
C ARG A 461 5.09 32.49 -0.88
N GLU A 462 6.02 33.18 -1.51
CA GLU A 462 5.85 33.67 -2.87
C GLU A 462 5.55 32.49 -3.81
N LYS A 463 4.54 32.65 -4.67
CA LYS A 463 4.24 31.71 -5.73
C LYS A 463 5.40 31.66 -6.71
N LYS A 464 5.69 30.48 -7.26
CA LYS A 464 6.83 30.26 -8.17
C LYS A 464 6.34 30.00 -9.59
N ASN A 465 7.16 30.35 -10.58
CA ASN A 465 6.91 30.04 -11.99
C ASN A 465 6.87 28.52 -12.29
N PHE A 466 7.49 27.71 -11.44
CA PHE A 466 7.44 26.25 -11.56
C PHE A 466 7.00 25.65 -10.24
N LEU A 467 6.19 24.59 -10.33
CA LEU A 467 5.69 23.90 -9.16
C LEU A 467 6.88 23.31 -8.37
N PRO A 468 7.06 23.67 -7.08
CA PRO A 468 8.17 23.18 -6.27
C PRO A 468 8.02 21.70 -5.95
N VAL A 469 9.07 21.11 -5.37
CA VAL A 469 9.04 19.71 -4.96
C VAL A 469 7.98 19.54 -3.86
N ILE A 470 7.08 18.58 -4.09
CA ILE A 470 5.98 18.29 -3.16
C ILE A 470 6.56 17.74 -1.85
N PRO A 471 6.24 18.32 -0.68
CA PRO A 471 6.69 17.84 0.61
C PRO A 471 6.23 16.40 0.85
N THR A 472 7.17 15.46 0.87
CA THR A 472 6.84 14.04 1.05
C THR A 472 6.63 13.66 2.52
N LYS A 473 6.93 14.57 3.46
CA LYS A 473 6.82 14.31 4.91
C LYS A 473 5.36 14.18 5.35
N ASP A 474 4.45 14.87 4.67
CA ASP A 474 3.02 14.90 5.01
C ASP A 474 2.23 13.77 4.32
N ILE A 475 2.86 13.05 3.39
CA ILE A 475 2.25 11.97 2.61
C ILE A 475 2.92 10.64 2.94
N ALA A 476 2.25 9.81 3.74
CA ALA A 476 2.77 8.51 4.15
C ALA A 476 2.81 7.46 3.02
N ASN A 477 1.95 7.59 2.00
CA ASN A 477 1.80 6.59 0.94
C ASN A 477 2.82 6.82 -0.21
N PRO A 478 3.81 5.93 -0.41
CA PRO A 478 4.83 6.11 -1.46
C PRO A 478 4.27 6.08 -2.89
N VAL A 479 3.13 5.41 -3.12
CA VAL A 479 2.45 5.38 -4.43
C VAL A 479 1.98 6.79 -4.80
N VAL A 480 1.35 7.46 -3.82
CA VAL A 480 0.87 8.84 -3.97
C VAL A 480 2.05 9.78 -4.19
N VAL A 481 3.11 9.66 -3.40
CA VAL A 481 4.33 10.49 -3.55
C VAL A 481 4.90 10.36 -4.96
N ARG A 482 5.02 9.15 -5.50
CA ARG A 482 5.55 8.94 -6.86
C ARG A 482 4.64 9.55 -7.92
N SER A 483 3.33 9.32 -7.84
CA SER A 483 2.34 9.86 -8.78
C SER A 483 2.38 11.39 -8.79
N LEU A 484 2.27 12.04 -7.62
CA LEU A 484 2.34 13.49 -7.50
C LEU A 484 3.69 14.07 -7.96
N SER A 485 4.80 13.36 -7.72
CA SER A 485 6.13 13.76 -8.22
C SER A 485 6.21 13.73 -9.76
N GLN A 486 5.56 12.76 -10.40
CA GLN A 486 5.47 12.73 -11.86
C GLN A 486 4.49 13.79 -12.37
N THR A 487 3.38 14.07 -11.67
CA THR A 487 2.43 15.15 -12.02
C THR A 487 3.15 16.48 -12.06
N ARG A 488 3.96 16.77 -11.04
CA ARG A 488 4.85 17.95 -11.02
C ARG A 488 5.74 18.04 -12.26
N LYS A 489 6.36 16.91 -12.66
CA LYS A 489 7.25 16.89 -13.85
C LYS A 489 6.48 17.18 -15.13
N VAL A 490 5.26 16.64 -15.27
CA VAL A 490 4.38 16.90 -16.41
C VAL A 490 3.99 18.37 -16.44
N ILE A 491 3.42 18.91 -15.35
CA ILE A 491 3.03 20.33 -15.24
C ILE A 491 4.21 21.24 -15.60
N ASN A 492 5.37 21.03 -14.99
CA ASN A 492 6.54 21.88 -15.26
C ASN A 492 7.06 21.73 -16.70
N SER A 493 6.86 20.57 -17.35
CA SER A 493 7.27 20.39 -18.75
C SER A 493 6.29 21.08 -19.69
N ILE A 494 4.98 21.04 -19.40
CA ILE A 494 3.95 21.82 -20.11
C ILE A 494 4.28 23.31 -19.98
N ILE A 495 4.58 23.79 -18.77
CA ILE A 495 4.92 25.21 -18.52
C ILE A 495 6.17 25.63 -19.30
N LYS A 496 7.21 24.80 -19.34
CA LYS A 496 8.41 25.08 -20.13
C LYS A 496 8.14 25.24 -21.62
N ARG A 497 7.12 24.55 -22.14
CA ARG A 497 6.77 24.57 -23.56
C ARG A 497 5.78 25.69 -23.90
N TYR A 498 4.79 25.94 -23.05
CA TYR A 498 3.63 26.78 -23.36
C TYR A 498 3.49 28.05 -22.48
N GLY A 499 4.34 28.25 -21.47
CA GLY A 499 4.27 29.38 -20.55
C GLY A 499 3.44 29.09 -19.28
N GLN A 500 2.86 30.11 -18.63
CA GLN A 500 1.99 29.88 -17.47
C GLN A 500 0.54 29.57 -17.91
N PRO A 501 -0.11 28.53 -17.35
CA PRO A 501 -1.48 28.19 -17.69
C PRO A 501 -2.48 29.17 -17.07
N THR A 502 -3.64 29.29 -17.71
CA THR A 502 -4.79 30.04 -17.18
C THR A 502 -5.53 29.21 -16.14
N GLU A 503 -5.75 27.92 -16.42
CA GLU A 503 -6.51 27.01 -15.56
C GLU A 503 -5.90 25.60 -15.52
N ILE A 504 -6.12 24.90 -14.41
CA ILE A 504 -5.71 23.50 -14.25
C ILE A 504 -6.89 22.68 -13.72
N TYR A 505 -7.27 21.65 -14.45
CA TYR A 505 -8.33 20.69 -14.12
C TYR A 505 -7.71 19.34 -13.75
N ILE A 506 -8.10 18.82 -12.59
CA ILE A 506 -7.46 17.66 -11.98
C ILE A 506 -8.50 16.58 -11.66
N GLU A 507 -8.38 15.41 -12.27
CA GLU A 507 -9.04 14.18 -11.82
C GLU A 507 -8.01 13.25 -11.19
N LEU A 508 -8.34 12.65 -10.04
CA LEU A 508 -7.55 11.56 -9.47
C LEU A 508 -8.29 10.24 -9.67
N ALA A 509 -7.57 9.16 -9.98
CA ALA A 509 -8.17 7.84 -10.03
C ALA A 509 -8.73 7.42 -8.66
N ARG A 510 -9.84 6.67 -8.62
CA ARG A 510 -10.51 6.23 -7.37
C ARG A 510 -9.60 5.48 -6.39
N ASP A 511 -8.58 4.81 -6.94
CA ASP A 511 -7.59 3.99 -6.24
C ASP A 511 -6.46 4.80 -5.60
N MET A 512 -6.33 6.08 -5.96
CA MET A 512 -5.36 7.00 -5.37
C MET A 512 -5.64 7.20 -3.88
N GLY A 513 -4.63 6.93 -3.06
CA GLY A 513 -4.69 7.06 -1.60
C GLY A 513 -5.24 5.86 -0.84
N ARG A 514 -5.83 4.88 -1.54
CA ARG A 514 -6.30 3.64 -0.92
C ARG A 514 -5.15 2.68 -0.63
N HIS A 515 -5.33 1.80 0.34
CA HIS A 515 -4.36 0.73 0.60
C HIS A 515 -4.52 -0.41 -0.42
N TYR A 516 -3.50 -1.26 -0.58
CA TYR A 516 -3.51 -2.35 -1.55
C TYR A 516 -4.70 -3.30 -1.40
N ASN A 517 -5.03 -3.69 -0.16
CA ASN A 517 -6.17 -4.58 0.10
C ASN A 517 -7.50 -3.94 -0.30
N GLU A 518 -7.70 -2.65 -0.02
CA GLU A 518 -8.90 -1.93 -0.43
C GLU A 518 -9.03 -1.89 -1.96
N ARG A 519 -7.92 -1.67 -2.69
CA ARG A 519 -7.91 -1.73 -4.17
C ARG A 519 -8.29 -3.12 -4.67
N ARG A 520 -7.76 -4.19 -4.06
CA ARG A 520 -8.12 -5.58 -4.40
C ARG A 520 -9.59 -5.88 -4.15
N GLU A 521 -10.17 -5.38 -3.06
CA GLU A 521 -11.61 -5.54 -2.81
C GLU A 521 -12.47 -4.80 -3.84
N ILE A 522 -12.06 -3.61 -4.30
CA ILE A 522 -12.74 -2.90 -5.39
C ILE A 522 -12.63 -3.68 -6.70
N GLU A 523 -11.46 -4.22 -7.02
CA GLU A 523 -11.24 -5.06 -8.20
C GLU A 523 -12.12 -6.32 -8.17
N LYS A 524 -12.19 -7.01 -7.01
CA LYS A 524 -13.11 -8.14 -6.80
C LYS A 524 -14.57 -7.72 -6.99
N GLN A 525 -14.96 -6.56 -6.46
CA GLN A 525 -16.32 -6.05 -6.62
C GLN A 525 -16.62 -5.69 -8.08
N PHE A 526 -15.65 -5.15 -8.82
CA PHE A 526 -15.76 -4.88 -10.25
C PHE A 526 -15.95 -6.16 -11.05
N ASN A 527 -15.13 -7.18 -10.79
CA ASN A 527 -15.23 -8.50 -11.42
C ASN A 527 -16.55 -9.20 -11.09
N LYS A 528 -17.05 -9.06 -9.85
CA LYS A 528 -18.38 -9.53 -9.46
C LYS A 528 -19.48 -8.81 -10.25
N ASN A 529 -19.40 -7.48 -10.39
CA ASN A 529 -20.35 -6.71 -11.18
C ASN A 529 -20.31 -7.08 -12.66
N HIS A 530 -19.14 -7.36 -13.23
CA HIS A 530 -18.98 -7.82 -14.61
C HIS A 530 -19.68 -9.17 -14.82
N LYS A 531 -19.46 -10.13 -13.91
CA LYS A 531 -20.15 -11.43 -13.93
C LYS A 531 -21.67 -11.28 -13.82
N LEU A 532 -22.15 -10.39 -12.95
CA LEU A 532 -23.59 -10.10 -12.82
C LEU A 532 -24.16 -9.48 -14.10
N ASN A 533 -23.45 -8.55 -14.73
CA ASN A 533 -23.87 -7.97 -16.00
C ASN A 533 -23.89 -8.99 -17.13
N LYS A 534 -22.91 -9.92 -17.16
CA LYS A 534 -22.91 -11.04 -18.11
C LYS A 534 -24.12 -11.96 -17.91
N LYS A 535 -24.40 -12.36 -16.65
CA LYS A 535 -25.60 -13.15 -16.32
C LYS A 535 -26.90 -12.45 -16.74
N ALA A 536 -27.01 -11.14 -16.48
CA ALA A 536 -28.15 -10.36 -16.93
C ALA A 536 -28.25 -10.34 -18.46
N LYS A 537 -27.14 -10.19 -19.18
CA LYS A 537 -27.09 -10.26 -20.64
C LYS A 537 -27.58 -11.63 -21.15
N ASP A 538 -27.03 -12.71 -20.60
CA ASP A 538 -27.39 -14.08 -20.96
C ASP A 538 -28.90 -14.33 -20.70
N ARG A 539 -29.42 -13.85 -19.57
CA ARG A 539 -30.82 -14.00 -19.21
C ARG A 539 -31.78 -13.17 -20.08
N ILE A 540 -31.36 -11.96 -20.50
CA ILE A 540 -32.13 -11.16 -21.46
C ILE A 540 -32.21 -11.91 -22.79
N TYR A 541 -31.10 -12.46 -23.27
CA TYR A 541 -31.07 -13.25 -24.51
C TYR A 541 -31.95 -14.52 -24.43
N GLU A 542 -31.95 -15.21 -23.29
CA GLU A 542 -32.84 -16.37 -23.06
C GLU A 542 -34.34 -16.00 -23.09
N LEU A 543 -34.70 -14.86 -22.51
CA LEU A 543 -36.10 -14.42 -22.38
C LEU A 543 -36.61 -13.69 -23.63
N HIS A 544 -35.70 -13.08 -24.39
CA HIS A 544 -35.97 -12.27 -25.58
C HIS A 544 -34.94 -12.58 -26.68
N PRO A 545 -35.05 -13.74 -27.36
CA PRO A 545 -34.11 -14.14 -28.41
C PRO A 545 -34.03 -13.16 -29.59
N GLU A 546 -35.07 -12.34 -29.80
CA GLU A 546 -35.09 -11.26 -30.79
C GLU A 546 -34.09 -10.13 -30.47
N ILE A 547 -33.62 -10.02 -29.22
CA ILE A 547 -32.57 -9.09 -28.80
C ILE A 547 -31.22 -9.81 -28.91
N SER A 548 -30.66 -9.81 -30.12
CA SER A 548 -29.41 -10.52 -30.43
C SER A 548 -28.17 -10.02 -29.67
N ASP A 549 -28.13 -8.75 -29.26
CA ASP A 549 -27.06 -8.20 -28.43
C ASP A 549 -27.58 -7.15 -27.42
N PRO A 550 -27.96 -7.56 -26.19
CA PRO A 550 -28.46 -6.63 -25.18
C PRO A 550 -27.42 -5.57 -24.80
N ARG A 551 -27.77 -4.29 -24.95
CA ARG A 551 -26.88 -3.15 -24.69
C ARG A 551 -26.86 -2.81 -23.20
N GLY A 552 -25.95 -1.91 -22.80
CA GLY A 552 -25.83 -1.48 -21.40
C GLY A 552 -27.12 -0.87 -20.81
N HIS A 553 -27.98 -0.28 -21.65
CA HIS A 553 -29.28 0.24 -21.21
C HIS A 553 -30.29 -0.90 -20.93
N ASP A 554 -30.29 -1.95 -21.75
CA ASP A 554 -31.17 -3.11 -21.58
C ASP A 554 -30.81 -3.88 -20.31
N ILE A 555 -29.50 -4.09 -20.08
CA ILE A 555 -28.98 -4.66 -18.85
C ILE A 555 -29.38 -3.82 -17.62
N LEU A 556 -29.38 -2.49 -17.74
CA LEU A 556 -29.82 -1.61 -16.67
C LEU A 556 -31.34 -1.74 -16.41
N LYS A 557 -32.17 -1.72 -17.45
CA LYS A 557 -33.62 -1.91 -17.35
C LYS A 557 -33.96 -3.23 -16.65
N TYR A 558 -33.34 -4.33 -17.09
CA TYR A 558 -33.53 -5.65 -16.49
C TYR A 558 -33.15 -5.68 -15.01
N LYS A 559 -31.98 -5.14 -14.66
CA LYS A 559 -31.54 -5.11 -13.25
C LYS A 559 -32.44 -4.24 -12.38
N LEU A 560 -32.93 -3.12 -12.91
CA LEU A 560 -33.89 -2.27 -12.18
C LEU A 560 -35.24 -2.96 -12.02
N TRP A 561 -35.69 -3.70 -13.04
CA TRP A 561 -36.89 -4.53 -12.98
C TRP A 561 -36.78 -5.59 -11.87
N GLU A 562 -35.66 -6.33 -11.81
CA GLU A 562 -35.39 -7.29 -10.72
C GLU A 562 -35.29 -6.60 -9.35
N GLU A 563 -34.59 -5.46 -9.26
CA GLU A 563 -34.45 -4.69 -8.00
C GLU A 563 -35.80 -4.17 -7.47
N GLN A 564 -36.81 -4.07 -8.33
CA GLN A 564 -38.12 -3.47 -8.05
C GLN A 564 -39.26 -4.50 -8.01
N ASP A 565 -38.94 -5.79 -7.93
CA ASP A 565 -39.90 -6.90 -7.94
C ASP A 565 -40.86 -6.84 -9.14
N GLY A 566 -40.35 -6.41 -10.30
CA GLY A 566 -41.09 -6.28 -11.54
C GLY A 566 -42.20 -5.22 -11.53
N ARG A 567 -42.08 -4.19 -10.68
CA ARG A 567 -43.08 -3.11 -10.56
C ARG A 567 -42.49 -1.74 -10.90
N CYS A 568 -43.35 -0.85 -11.35
CA CYS A 568 -43.07 0.57 -11.51
C CYS A 568 -42.69 1.19 -10.16
N ALA A 569 -41.57 1.90 -10.09
CA ALA A 569 -41.07 2.44 -8.83
C ALA A 569 -42.05 3.45 -8.19
N TYR A 570 -42.79 4.22 -8.99
CA TYR A 570 -43.67 5.28 -8.48
C TYR A 570 -45.10 4.83 -8.23
N THR A 571 -45.66 3.99 -9.09
CA THR A 571 -47.08 3.60 -8.98
C THR A 571 -47.30 2.18 -8.50
N THR A 572 -46.25 1.40 -8.31
CA THR A 572 -46.29 -0.03 -7.91
C THR A 572 -47.02 -0.95 -8.90
N LYS A 573 -47.46 -0.43 -10.05
CA LYS A 573 -48.07 -1.19 -11.15
C LYS A 573 -47.06 -2.21 -11.69
N LYS A 574 -47.52 -3.42 -11.97
CA LYS A 574 -46.68 -4.49 -12.52
C LYS A 574 -46.20 -4.13 -13.93
N ILE A 575 -44.92 -4.34 -14.18
CA ILE A 575 -44.25 -4.23 -15.47
C ILE A 575 -43.99 -5.68 -15.91
N GLU A 576 -44.79 -6.20 -16.84
CA GLU A 576 -44.58 -7.57 -17.33
C GLU A 576 -43.26 -7.66 -18.10
N MET A 577 -42.51 -8.74 -17.89
CA MET A 577 -41.18 -8.92 -18.47
C MET A 577 -41.20 -8.77 -20.01
N HIS A 578 -42.21 -9.33 -20.68
CA HIS A 578 -42.34 -9.26 -22.14
C HIS A 578 -42.50 -7.83 -22.69
N ARG A 579 -42.96 -6.88 -21.86
CA ARG A 579 -43.14 -5.47 -22.23
C ARG A 579 -41.99 -4.56 -21.80
N LEU A 580 -41.04 -5.08 -21.02
CA LEU A 580 -39.95 -4.29 -20.44
C LEU A 580 -39.12 -3.55 -21.51
N PHE A 581 -38.92 -4.21 -22.64
CA PHE A 581 -38.14 -3.70 -23.77
C PHE A 581 -39.01 -3.08 -24.87
N GLU A 582 -40.34 -3.08 -24.71
CA GLU A 582 -41.27 -2.41 -25.64
C GLU A 582 -40.96 -0.91 -25.69
N HIS A 583 -40.84 -0.37 -26.90
CA HIS A 583 -40.45 1.02 -27.09
C HIS A 583 -41.51 1.97 -26.51
N GLY A 584 -41.11 2.76 -25.51
CA GLY A 584 -41.99 3.74 -24.88
C GLY A 584 -42.96 3.18 -23.82
N PHE A 585 -42.82 1.92 -23.39
CA PHE A 585 -43.62 1.38 -22.28
C PHE A 585 -43.03 1.78 -20.91
N ALA A 586 -41.79 1.37 -20.66
CA ALA A 586 -41.06 1.66 -19.43
C ALA A 586 -39.75 2.43 -19.69
N GLU A 587 -39.45 3.37 -18.82
CA GLU A 587 -38.29 4.27 -18.90
C GLU A 587 -37.46 4.20 -17.60
N VAL A 588 -36.17 4.50 -17.74
CA VAL A 588 -35.27 4.66 -16.59
C VAL A 588 -35.26 6.13 -16.22
N ASP A 589 -35.77 6.46 -15.04
CA ASP A 589 -35.83 7.82 -14.51
C ASP A 589 -34.76 8.06 -13.44
N HIS A 590 -34.33 9.32 -13.32
CA HIS A 590 -33.49 9.81 -12.23
C HIS A 590 -34.36 10.26 -11.06
N ILE A 591 -34.23 9.59 -9.91
CA ILE A 591 -35.01 9.89 -8.70
C ILE A 591 -34.92 11.37 -8.36
N ILE A 592 -33.69 11.85 -8.15
CA ILE A 592 -33.39 13.28 -8.13
C ILE A 592 -32.98 13.68 -9.55
N PRO A 593 -33.66 14.63 -10.20
CA PRO A 593 -33.38 15.05 -11.58
C PRO A 593 -31.89 15.29 -11.83
N TYR A 594 -31.39 14.89 -13.01
CA TYR A 594 -29.97 15.03 -13.33
C TYR A 594 -29.60 16.52 -13.42
N SER A 595 -30.47 17.36 -13.99
CA SER A 595 -30.28 18.82 -14.06
C SER A 595 -30.06 19.51 -12.71
N ARG A 596 -30.58 18.92 -11.62
CA ARG A 596 -30.45 19.44 -10.24
C ARG A 596 -29.38 18.74 -9.41
N SER A 597 -28.90 17.56 -9.81
CA SER A 597 -28.02 16.72 -8.98
C SER A 597 -26.67 16.33 -9.59
N PHE A 598 -26.58 16.24 -10.93
CA PHE A 598 -25.49 15.59 -11.67
C PHE A 598 -25.21 14.13 -11.24
N ASP A 599 -26.13 13.47 -10.51
CA ASP A 599 -25.97 12.09 -10.04
C ASP A 599 -26.53 11.09 -11.09
N ASP A 600 -25.68 10.60 -11.99
CA ASP A 600 -26.02 9.51 -12.93
C ASP A 600 -25.79 8.10 -12.35
N SER A 601 -25.58 7.97 -11.03
CA SER A 601 -25.30 6.67 -10.42
C SER A 601 -26.53 5.76 -10.39
N ASN A 602 -26.33 4.44 -10.37
CA ASN A 602 -27.42 3.47 -10.25
C ASN A 602 -28.26 3.64 -8.96
N ALA A 603 -27.71 4.32 -7.95
CA ALA A 603 -28.46 4.64 -6.74
C ALA A 603 -29.51 5.74 -6.98
N ASN A 604 -29.35 6.54 -8.02
CA ASN A 604 -30.29 7.59 -8.41
C ASN A 604 -31.19 7.18 -9.58
N LYS A 605 -31.19 5.90 -10.02
CA LYS A 605 -31.95 5.43 -11.19
C LYS A 605 -33.02 4.43 -10.81
N VAL A 606 -34.23 4.58 -11.34
CA VAL A 606 -35.35 3.65 -11.14
C VAL A 606 -36.08 3.37 -12.45
N LEU A 607 -36.75 2.22 -12.55
CA LEU A 607 -37.58 1.87 -13.68
C LEU A 607 -39.03 2.27 -13.40
N VAL A 608 -39.63 3.01 -14.32
CA VAL A 608 -40.99 3.54 -14.18
C VAL A 608 -41.74 3.39 -15.50
N LEU A 609 -43.08 3.44 -15.45
CA LEU A 609 -43.88 3.55 -16.67
C LEU A 609 -43.61 4.94 -17.30
N LYS A 610 -43.55 4.98 -18.64
CA LYS A 610 -43.25 6.22 -19.39
C LYS A 610 -44.12 7.40 -18.95
N LYS A 611 -45.43 7.18 -18.80
CA LYS A 611 -46.37 8.23 -18.36
C LYS A 611 -45.94 8.89 -17.04
N GLU A 612 -45.56 8.08 -16.06
CA GLU A 612 -45.18 8.57 -14.74
C GLU A 612 -43.88 9.39 -14.78
N ASN A 613 -42.93 9.00 -15.66
CA ASN A 613 -41.72 9.78 -15.91
C ASN A 613 -42.05 11.15 -16.54
N GLN A 614 -42.96 11.16 -17.52
CA GLN A 614 -43.40 12.39 -18.20
C GLN A 614 -44.14 13.34 -17.26
N ASP A 615 -44.90 12.80 -16.30
CA ASP A 615 -45.65 13.59 -15.34
C ASP A 615 -44.75 14.14 -14.23
N LYS A 616 -43.72 13.40 -13.79
CA LYS A 616 -42.74 13.83 -12.77
C LYS A 616 -41.88 15.01 -13.23
N LYS A 617 -41.39 15.02 -14.47
CA LYS A 617 -40.51 16.06 -15.03
C LYS A 617 -39.25 16.30 -14.16
N ASN A 618 -38.86 17.56 -13.98
CA ASN A 618 -37.70 18.03 -13.21
C ASN A 618 -37.94 18.09 -11.67
N LYS A 619 -38.93 17.34 -11.16
CA LYS A 619 -39.27 17.25 -9.73
C LYS A 619 -38.72 15.98 -9.09
N THR A 620 -38.52 15.99 -7.78
CA THR A 620 -38.31 14.79 -6.96
C THR A 620 -39.64 14.04 -6.75
N PRO A 621 -39.64 12.76 -6.32
CA PRO A 621 -40.89 12.03 -6.06
C PRO A 621 -41.79 12.76 -5.05
N TYR A 622 -41.19 13.36 -4.01
CA TYR A 622 -41.95 14.10 -2.99
C TYR A 622 -42.53 15.41 -3.54
N GLU A 623 -41.76 16.18 -4.33
CA GLU A 623 -42.27 17.40 -4.99
C GLU A 623 -43.36 17.10 -6.04
N TRP A 624 -43.41 15.88 -6.58
CA TRP A 624 -44.40 15.50 -7.59
C TRP A 624 -45.73 15.02 -6.98
N PHE A 625 -45.69 14.09 -6.03
CA PHE A 625 -46.91 13.50 -5.43
C PHE A 625 -46.87 13.37 -3.90
N GLY A 626 -45.86 13.93 -3.22
CA GLY A 626 -45.66 13.77 -1.77
C GLY A 626 -46.68 14.46 -0.88
N GLU A 627 -47.46 15.41 -1.42
CA GLU A 627 -48.58 16.05 -0.72
C GLU A 627 -49.81 15.13 -0.61
N ASP A 628 -49.94 14.15 -1.53
CA ASP A 628 -50.95 13.10 -1.47
C ASP A 628 -50.52 12.05 -0.44
N LYS A 629 -50.95 12.23 0.82
CA LYS A 629 -50.56 11.36 1.95
C LYS A 629 -50.81 9.88 1.67
N ALA A 630 -51.95 9.53 1.10
CA ALA A 630 -52.31 8.14 0.83
C ALA A 630 -51.35 7.50 -0.20
N LYS A 631 -51.05 8.20 -1.30
CA LYS A 631 -50.08 7.71 -2.29
C LYS A 631 -48.66 7.68 -1.74
N TRP A 632 -48.27 8.70 -0.96
CA TRP A 632 -46.94 8.77 -0.37
C TRP A 632 -46.69 7.66 0.64
N ASP A 633 -47.67 7.30 1.47
CA ASP A 633 -47.57 6.22 2.45
C ASP A 633 -47.50 4.83 1.76
N GLN A 634 -48.28 4.64 0.69
CA GLN A 634 -48.20 3.44 -0.15
C GLN A 634 -46.82 3.30 -0.81
N PHE A 635 -46.32 4.38 -1.41
CA PHE A 635 -45.00 4.44 -2.02
C PHE A 635 -43.89 4.19 -0.98
N THR A 636 -43.99 4.80 0.21
CA THR A 636 -43.03 4.62 1.30
C THR A 636 -42.98 3.17 1.76
N SER A 637 -44.14 2.54 1.93
CA SER A 637 -44.25 1.12 2.30
C SER A 637 -43.57 0.23 1.26
N TYR A 638 -43.85 0.46 -0.03
CA TYR A 638 -43.22 -0.29 -1.12
C TYR A 638 -41.70 -0.09 -1.16
N VAL A 639 -41.19 1.15 -1.09
CA VAL A 639 -39.74 1.40 -1.10
C VAL A 639 -39.04 0.73 0.09
N ASN A 640 -39.71 0.66 1.24
CA ASN A 640 -39.19 -0.02 2.41
C ASN A 640 -39.10 -1.55 2.24
N THR A 641 -40.03 -2.18 1.51
CA THR A 641 -39.97 -3.64 1.23
C THR A 641 -38.90 -4.03 0.21
N LEU A 642 -38.54 -3.12 -0.71
CA LEU A 642 -37.54 -3.41 -1.76
C LEU A 642 -36.17 -3.81 -1.19
N LYS A 643 -35.54 -4.83 -1.79
CA LYS A 643 -34.18 -5.30 -1.44
C LYS A 643 -33.08 -4.48 -2.12
N ILE A 644 -33.19 -3.15 -2.06
CA ILE A 644 -32.26 -2.20 -2.66
C ILE A 644 -31.33 -1.56 -1.63
N ARG A 645 -30.23 -0.97 -2.12
CA ARG A 645 -29.25 -0.27 -1.28
C ARG A 645 -29.89 0.91 -0.54
N LYS A 646 -29.51 1.10 0.72
CA LYS A 646 -30.00 2.21 1.57
C LYS A 646 -29.94 3.58 0.89
N LYS A 647 -28.82 3.95 0.24
CA LYS A 647 -28.69 5.22 -0.50
C LYS A 647 -29.84 5.45 -1.49
N LYS A 648 -30.31 4.39 -2.17
CA LYS A 648 -31.39 4.48 -3.16
C LYS A 648 -32.76 4.70 -2.48
N LYS A 649 -33.00 4.04 -1.34
CA LYS A 649 -34.18 4.30 -0.49
C LYS A 649 -34.17 5.75 0.02
N ASP A 650 -33.04 6.21 0.53
CA ASP A 650 -32.89 7.57 1.04
C ASP A 650 -33.18 8.64 -0.03
N LEU A 651 -32.78 8.39 -1.29
CA LEU A 651 -33.10 9.28 -2.41
C LEU A 651 -34.58 9.23 -2.80
N LEU A 652 -35.20 8.04 -2.81
CA LEU A 652 -36.63 7.86 -3.14
C LEU A 652 -37.54 8.54 -2.12
N LEU A 653 -37.20 8.46 -0.83
CA LEU A 653 -38.01 8.95 0.29
C LEU A 653 -37.65 10.37 0.73
N ARG A 654 -36.86 11.09 -0.07
CA ARG A 654 -36.36 12.40 0.31
C ARG A 654 -37.47 13.45 0.21
N LYS A 655 -37.82 14.06 1.34
CA LYS A 655 -38.85 15.11 1.43
C LYS A 655 -38.33 16.51 1.14
N ASN A 656 -37.15 16.85 1.65
CA ASN A 656 -36.57 18.19 1.49
C ASN A 656 -35.46 18.17 0.44
N PHE A 657 -35.58 19.01 -0.59
CA PHE A 657 -34.56 19.21 -1.63
C PHE A 657 -34.64 20.63 -2.23
N ASP A 658 -34.31 21.63 -1.40
CA ASP A 658 -34.25 23.04 -1.81
C ASP A 658 -33.06 23.36 -2.75
N ASP A 659 -32.97 24.61 -3.20
CA ASP A 659 -31.92 25.08 -4.11
C ASP A 659 -30.51 25.01 -3.50
N GLU A 660 -30.38 25.21 -2.18
CA GLU A 660 -29.09 25.09 -1.49
C GLU A 660 -28.61 23.63 -1.52
N GLN A 661 -29.51 22.68 -1.22
CA GLN A 661 -29.24 21.26 -1.30
C GLN A 661 -28.96 20.80 -2.72
N ALA A 662 -29.64 21.37 -3.71
CA ALA A 662 -29.36 21.12 -5.12
C ALA A 662 -27.92 21.54 -5.46
N GLU A 663 -27.51 22.75 -5.07
CA GLU A 663 -26.15 23.24 -5.34
C GLU A 663 -25.08 22.43 -4.60
N GLN A 664 -25.34 22.02 -3.35
CA GLN A 664 -24.48 21.10 -2.62
C GLN A 664 -24.36 19.73 -3.34
N PHE A 665 -25.46 19.22 -3.90
CA PHE A 665 -25.47 17.98 -4.69
C PHE A 665 -24.66 18.11 -5.97
N LYS A 666 -24.86 19.19 -6.74
CA LYS A 666 -24.09 19.49 -7.95
C LYS A 666 -22.60 19.56 -7.61
N SER A 667 -22.22 20.37 -6.63
CA SER A 667 -20.83 20.53 -6.20
C SER A 667 -20.19 19.19 -5.79
N ARG A 668 -20.92 18.35 -5.05
CA ARG A 668 -20.44 17.01 -4.62
C ARG A 668 -20.24 16.03 -5.78
N HIS A 669 -21.08 16.08 -6.81
CA HIS A 669 -20.99 15.16 -7.96
C HIS A 669 -20.08 15.67 -9.07
N LEU A 670 -19.80 16.97 -9.11
CA LEU A 670 -18.86 17.59 -10.05
C LEU A 670 -17.42 17.62 -9.53
N ASN A 671 -17.21 17.86 -8.24
CA ASN A 671 -15.87 17.99 -7.65
C ASN A 671 -15.42 16.71 -6.94
N ASP A 672 -14.11 16.45 -6.95
CA ASP A 672 -13.50 15.41 -6.13
C ASP A 672 -13.00 15.99 -4.80
N THR A 673 -13.53 15.48 -3.69
CA THR A 673 -13.30 15.99 -2.32
C THR A 673 -12.30 15.16 -1.50
N ARG A 674 -11.70 14.13 -2.11
CA ARG A 674 -10.73 13.26 -1.43
C ARG A 674 -9.53 14.05 -0.92
N TYR A 675 -8.95 13.58 0.19
CA TYR A 675 -7.83 14.25 0.87
C TYR A 675 -6.66 14.57 -0.07
N ILE A 676 -6.24 13.62 -0.90
CA ILE A 676 -5.11 13.83 -1.82
C ILE A 676 -5.46 14.85 -2.91
N THR A 677 -6.69 14.80 -3.42
CA THR A 677 -7.18 15.75 -4.41
C THR A 677 -7.20 17.16 -3.85
N ARG A 678 -7.68 17.33 -2.60
CA ARG A 678 -7.59 18.61 -1.87
C ARG A 678 -6.15 19.04 -1.63
N PHE A 679 -5.26 18.11 -1.26
CA PHE A 679 -3.84 18.41 -1.05
C PHE A 679 -3.17 18.93 -2.32
N ILE A 680 -3.32 18.24 -3.48
CA ILE A 680 -2.64 18.67 -4.71
C ILE A 680 -3.23 19.97 -5.26
N LYS A 681 -4.56 20.15 -5.16
CA LYS A 681 -5.22 21.41 -5.49
C LYS A 681 -4.62 22.55 -4.68
N GLY A 682 -4.68 22.46 -3.34
CA GLY A 682 -4.13 23.48 -2.45
C GLY A 682 -2.64 23.70 -2.67
N PHE A 683 -1.86 22.63 -2.86
CA PHE A 683 -0.42 22.75 -3.13
C PHE A 683 -0.12 23.52 -4.42
N ILE A 684 -0.91 23.33 -5.49
CA ILE A 684 -0.74 24.11 -6.72
C ILE A 684 -1.18 25.57 -6.49
N GLU A 685 -2.34 25.80 -5.89
CA GLU A 685 -2.86 27.14 -5.59
C GLU A 685 -1.90 27.97 -4.72
N ASP A 686 -1.24 27.31 -3.76
CA ASP A 686 -0.34 27.92 -2.80
C ASP A 686 1.08 28.17 -3.34
N ASN A 687 1.51 27.43 -4.37
CA ASN A 687 2.94 27.42 -4.76
C ASN A 687 3.21 27.70 -6.24
N LEU A 688 2.21 27.64 -7.14
CA LEU A 688 2.39 27.86 -8.57
C LEU A 688 1.78 29.21 -8.97
N GLN A 689 2.58 30.02 -9.65
CA GLN A 689 2.09 31.22 -10.32
C GLN A 689 1.29 30.81 -11.55
N LEU A 690 0.03 31.22 -11.61
CA LEU A 690 -0.83 31.05 -12.78
C LEU A 690 -0.94 32.39 -13.50
N ARG A 691 -1.43 32.37 -14.74
CA ARG A 691 -1.68 33.60 -15.49
C ARG A 691 -2.73 34.44 -14.76
N ASP A 692 -2.44 35.70 -14.48
CA ASP A 692 -3.39 36.59 -13.80
C ASP A 692 -4.46 37.06 -14.80
N GLU A 693 -5.73 36.98 -14.40
CA GLU A 693 -6.88 37.45 -15.19
C GLU A 693 -7.87 38.15 -14.27
N GLU A 694 -8.24 39.38 -14.64
CA GLU A 694 -9.10 40.25 -13.84
C GLU A 694 -10.45 39.58 -13.54
N GLY A 695 -10.86 39.58 -12.27
CA GLY A 695 -12.10 38.97 -11.81
C GLY A 695 -12.07 37.45 -11.55
N ARG A 696 -10.97 36.73 -11.83
CA ARG A 696 -10.88 35.28 -11.54
C ARG A 696 -10.35 34.96 -10.14
N LYS A 697 -11.24 34.51 -9.25
CA LYS A 697 -10.86 34.10 -7.87
C LYS A 697 -10.31 32.67 -7.77
N GLN A 698 -10.66 31.77 -8.68
CA GLN A 698 -10.25 30.36 -8.65
C GLN A 698 -9.77 29.90 -10.03
N GLN A 699 -8.62 29.22 -10.07
CA GLN A 699 -7.96 28.80 -11.30
C GLN A 699 -7.58 27.30 -11.31
N VAL A 700 -7.68 26.63 -10.17
CA VAL A 700 -7.43 25.19 -10.05
C VAL A 700 -8.72 24.48 -9.66
N PHE A 701 -9.09 23.45 -10.41
CA PHE A 701 -10.36 22.75 -10.28
C PHE A 701 -10.13 21.25 -10.13
N THR A 702 -11.01 20.61 -9.36
CA THR A 702 -11.01 19.16 -9.22
C THR A 702 -12.25 18.60 -9.90
N VAL A 703 -12.07 17.56 -10.70
CA VAL A 703 -13.16 16.97 -11.49
C VAL A 703 -13.44 15.57 -10.97
N ASN A 704 -14.72 15.27 -10.76
CA ASN A 704 -15.16 13.97 -10.30
C ASN A 704 -15.13 12.95 -11.46
N GLY A 705 -14.45 11.83 -11.27
CA GLY A 705 -14.34 10.79 -12.29
C GLY A 705 -15.66 10.12 -12.70
N ALA A 706 -16.73 10.26 -11.90
CA ALA A 706 -18.06 9.82 -12.33
C ALA A 706 -18.60 10.72 -13.45
N TYR A 707 -18.36 12.02 -13.36
CA TYR A 707 -18.81 13.00 -14.35
C TYR A 707 -18.03 12.87 -15.66
N THR A 708 -16.70 12.78 -15.61
CA THR A 708 -15.86 12.55 -16.81
C THR A 708 -16.20 11.21 -17.46
N SER A 709 -16.49 10.16 -16.68
CA SER A 709 -16.95 8.88 -17.22
C SER A 709 -18.30 8.96 -17.93
N LEU A 710 -19.21 9.87 -17.52
CA LEU A 710 -20.47 10.09 -18.21
C LEU A 710 -20.22 10.80 -19.55
N MET A 711 -19.45 11.90 -19.53
CA MET A 711 -19.12 12.67 -20.74
C MET A 711 -18.45 11.78 -21.77
N ARG A 712 -17.48 10.97 -21.34
CA ARG A 712 -16.81 9.97 -22.17
C ARG A 712 -17.80 9.07 -22.92
N LYS A 713 -18.77 8.48 -22.21
CA LYS A 713 -19.76 7.57 -22.81
C LYS A 713 -20.68 8.30 -23.78
N ARG A 714 -21.11 9.52 -23.42
CA ARG A 714 -22.00 10.34 -24.25
C ARG A 714 -21.33 10.77 -25.56
N TRP A 715 -20.04 11.07 -25.53
CA TRP A 715 -19.26 11.37 -26.74
C TRP A 715 -18.71 10.13 -27.46
N GLY A 716 -18.97 8.91 -26.97
CA GLY A 716 -18.69 7.67 -27.69
C GLY A 716 -17.28 7.08 -27.48
N PHE A 717 -16.50 7.56 -26.51
CA PHE A 717 -15.14 7.06 -26.25
C PHE A 717 -15.12 5.86 -25.30
N ASN A 718 -15.33 4.64 -25.79
CA ASN A 718 -15.30 3.45 -24.93
C ASN A 718 -13.90 3.18 -24.34
N LYS A 719 -13.82 2.73 -23.08
CA LYS A 719 -12.53 2.50 -22.39
C LYS A 719 -12.06 1.06 -22.58
N HIS A 720 -11.11 0.85 -23.48
CA HIS A 720 -10.49 -0.45 -23.75
C HIS A 720 -9.15 -0.57 -22.99
N ARG A 721 -9.22 -0.87 -21.68
CA ARG A 721 -8.03 -0.89 -20.79
C ARG A 721 -7.00 -1.98 -21.15
N GLU A 722 -7.44 -3.01 -21.86
CA GLU A 722 -6.60 -4.16 -22.24
C GLU A 722 -5.86 -3.91 -23.57
N GLU A 723 -6.23 -2.87 -24.32
CA GLU A 723 -5.70 -2.63 -25.67
C GLU A 723 -4.50 -1.68 -25.70
N ASN A 724 -4.54 -0.55 -24.97
CA ASN A 724 -3.45 0.42 -24.94
C ASN A 724 -3.52 1.46 -23.79
N ASP A 725 -2.38 2.12 -23.55
CA ASP A 725 -2.22 3.20 -22.56
C ASP A 725 -2.71 4.60 -23.05
N LEU A 726 -3.17 4.76 -24.30
CA LEU A 726 -3.59 6.07 -24.85
C LEU A 726 -4.86 6.63 -24.19
N HIS A 727 -5.69 5.76 -23.63
CA HIS A 727 -6.94 6.17 -23.01
C HIS A 727 -6.74 7.18 -21.87
N HIS A 728 -5.57 7.24 -21.22
CA HIS A 728 -5.27 8.27 -20.22
C HIS A 728 -5.19 9.67 -20.83
N ALA A 729 -4.68 9.82 -22.07
CA ALA A 729 -4.64 11.10 -22.77
C ALA A 729 -6.06 11.60 -23.10
N VAL A 730 -6.92 10.67 -23.55
CA VAL A 730 -8.36 10.94 -23.75
C VAL A 730 -8.98 11.43 -22.45
N ASP A 731 -8.72 10.74 -21.34
CA ASP A 731 -9.26 11.08 -20.02
C ASP A 731 -8.85 12.50 -19.62
N ALA A 732 -7.61 12.89 -19.88
CA ALA A 732 -7.12 14.23 -19.60
C ALA A 732 -7.79 15.32 -20.44
N VAL A 733 -8.05 15.08 -21.73
CA VAL A 733 -8.83 16.02 -22.57
C VAL A 733 -10.23 16.19 -21.97
N LEU A 734 -10.90 15.08 -21.63
CA LEU A 734 -12.22 15.10 -21.02
C LEU A 734 -12.22 15.87 -19.69
N VAL A 735 -11.19 15.70 -18.86
CA VAL A 735 -11.02 16.44 -17.60
C VAL A 735 -10.93 17.95 -17.86
N ALA A 736 -10.18 18.38 -18.87
CA ALA A 736 -10.02 19.80 -19.20
C ALA A 736 -11.33 20.46 -19.66
N VAL A 737 -12.16 19.74 -20.43
CA VAL A 737 -13.35 20.34 -21.07
C VAL A 737 -14.66 20.10 -20.31
N SER A 738 -14.76 19.04 -19.50
CA SER A 738 -16.06 18.65 -18.90
C SER A 738 -16.59 19.67 -17.90
N LEU A 739 -15.77 20.09 -16.93
CA LEU A 739 -16.25 20.97 -15.86
C LEU A 739 -16.59 22.39 -16.34
N PRO A 740 -15.80 23.02 -17.24
CA PRO A 740 -16.20 24.27 -17.91
C PRO A 740 -17.54 24.16 -18.64
N PHE A 741 -17.79 23.02 -19.27
CA PHE A 741 -18.95 22.78 -20.13
C PHE A 741 -20.25 22.41 -19.40
N ARG A 742 -20.22 22.30 -18.06
CA ARG A 742 -21.32 21.78 -17.24
C ARG A 742 -22.68 22.47 -17.45
N HIS A 743 -22.69 23.77 -17.76
CA HIS A 743 -23.93 24.53 -17.94
C HIS A 743 -24.69 24.10 -19.19
N ARG A 744 -24.01 23.86 -20.32
CA ARG A 744 -24.65 23.35 -21.55
C ARG A 744 -25.20 21.93 -21.33
N VAL A 745 -24.46 21.09 -20.60
CA VAL A 745 -24.92 19.74 -20.21
C VAL A 745 -26.16 19.81 -19.32
N SER A 746 -26.17 20.67 -18.29
CA SER A 746 -27.32 20.85 -17.40
C SER A 746 -28.56 21.31 -18.17
N ASN A 747 -28.41 22.27 -19.09
CA ASN A 747 -29.50 22.78 -19.91
C ASN A 747 -30.06 21.70 -20.84
N TYR A 748 -29.19 20.90 -21.46
CA TYR A 748 -29.59 19.76 -22.29
C TYR A 748 -30.45 18.76 -21.51
N PHE A 749 -30.03 18.37 -20.29
CA PHE A 749 -30.82 17.46 -19.47
C PHE A 749 -32.13 18.09 -18.98
N LYS A 750 -32.11 19.37 -18.59
CA LYS A 750 -33.31 20.10 -18.18
C LYS A 750 -34.38 20.12 -19.29
N GLN A 751 -33.98 20.42 -20.53
CA GLN A 751 -34.89 20.42 -21.67
C GLN A 751 -35.50 19.04 -21.94
N ARG A 752 -34.70 17.97 -21.80
CA ARG A 752 -35.20 16.59 -21.92
C ARG A 752 -36.16 16.21 -20.79
N GLU A 753 -35.87 16.62 -19.57
CA GLU A 753 -36.71 16.36 -18.39
C GLU A 753 -38.04 17.13 -18.48
N GLU A 754 -38.07 18.31 -19.09
CA GLU A 754 -39.26 19.18 -19.16
C GLU A 754 -40.13 18.98 -20.42
N HIS A 755 -39.55 18.58 -21.56
CA HIS A 755 -40.21 18.64 -22.88
C HIS A 755 -40.06 17.37 -23.76
N THR A 756 -40.16 16.16 -23.19
CA THR A 756 -39.98 14.92 -23.97
C THR A 756 -40.92 14.78 -25.18
N SER A 757 -42.16 15.26 -25.09
CA SER A 757 -43.16 15.17 -26.17
C SER A 757 -42.85 16.06 -27.39
N GLN A 758 -42.15 17.19 -27.20
CA GLN A 758 -41.72 18.07 -28.29
C GLN A 758 -40.40 17.62 -28.92
N LEU A 759 -39.54 16.93 -28.16
CA LEU A 759 -38.26 16.42 -28.62
C LEU A 759 -38.37 15.18 -29.52
N LEU A 760 -39.40 14.35 -29.34
CA LEU A 760 -39.71 13.22 -30.23
C LEU A 760 -40.04 13.63 -31.68
N LYS A 761 -40.34 14.92 -31.92
CA LYS A 761 -40.55 15.49 -33.27
C LYS A 761 -39.26 16.00 -33.93
N ARG A 762 -38.16 16.11 -33.19
CA ARG A 762 -36.86 16.56 -33.72
C ARG A 762 -35.96 15.34 -33.92
N GLU A 763 -35.95 14.79 -35.13
CA GLU A 763 -34.91 13.83 -35.51
C GLU A 763 -33.53 14.48 -35.35
N GLY A 764 -32.61 13.84 -34.62
CA GLY A 764 -31.19 14.19 -34.64
C GLY A 764 -30.64 15.09 -33.52
N GLU A 765 -31.31 15.30 -32.39
CA GLU A 765 -30.74 16.09 -31.28
C GLU A 765 -29.45 15.43 -30.72
N ARG A 766 -28.29 16.00 -31.03
CA ARG A 766 -26.97 15.53 -30.59
C ARG A 766 -26.66 16.02 -29.18
N PHE A 767 -26.01 15.16 -28.38
CA PHE A 767 -25.45 15.58 -27.09
C PHE A 767 -24.44 16.71 -27.32
N PRO A 768 -24.48 17.81 -26.55
CA PRO A 768 -23.70 19.00 -26.86
C PRO A 768 -22.20 18.74 -26.77
N GLU A 769 -21.44 19.35 -27.68
CA GLU A 769 -19.97 19.28 -27.75
C GLU A 769 -19.33 20.59 -27.25
N PRO A 770 -18.11 20.55 -26.64
CA PRO A 770 -17.40 21.73 -26.15
C PRO A 770 -17.30 22.83 -27.20
N TRP A 771 -16.89 22.44 -28.40
CA TRP A 771 -16.87 23.22 -29.64
C TRP A 771 -17.28 22.31 -30.80
N GLU A 772 -17.55 22.90 -31.96
CA GLU A 772 -17.99 22.17 -33.14
C GLU A 772 -16.91 21.19 -33.62
N GLY A 773 -17.28 19.92 -33.80
CA GLY A 773 -16.38 18.89 -34.31
C GLY A 773 -15.41 18.31 -33.29
N PHE A 774 -15.51 18.67 -32.00
CA PHE A 774 -14.65 18.20 -30.91
C PHE A 774 -14.46 16.68 -30.89
N ARG A 775 -15.56 15.92 -31.05
CA ARG A 775 -15.48 14.46 -31.01
C ARG A 775 -14.58 13.94 -32.12
N ARG A 776 -14.78 14.42 -33.34
CA ARG A 776 -14.01 14.00 -34.52
C ARG A 776 -12.56 14.47 -34.44
N GLU A 777 -12.32 15.67 -33.91
CA GLU A 777 -10.98 16.17 -33.62
C GLU A 777 -10.23 15.23 -32.69
N LEU A 778 -10.83 14.85 -31.56
CA LEU A 778 -10.20 13.95 -30.60
C LEU A 778 -9.98 12.55 -31.18
N GLU A 779 -10.93 12.01 -31.97
CA GLU A 779 -10.74 10.75 -32.70
C GLU A 779 -9.55 10.83 -33.66
N ALA A 780 -9.43 11.91 -34.44
CA ALA A 780 -8.32 12.14 -35.35
C ALA A 780 -6.98 12.23 -34.60
N ARG A 781 -6.93 12.96 -33.48
CA ARG A 781 -5.72 13.16 -32.66
C ARG A 781 -5.15 11.89 -32.01
N LEU A 782 -5.91 10.78 -32.01
CA LEU A 782 -5.45 9.48 -31.51
C LEU A 782 -4.82 8.61 -32.60
N ILE A 783 -4.91 8.99 -33.88
CA ILE A 783 -4.31 8.25 -34.99
C ILE A 783 -2.79 8.22 -34.84
N GLN A 784 -2.22 7.01 -34.89
CA GLN A 784 -0.78 6.78 -34.69
C GLN A 784 0.04 6.86 -35.98
N ASP A 785 -0.61 6.72 -37.12
CA ASP A 785 0.00 6.87 -38.44
C ASP A 785 0.09 8.38 -38.80
N PRO A 786 1.30 8.94 -38.99
CA PRO A 786 1.47 10.38 -39.22
C PRO A 786 0.70 10.92 -40.42
N ASP A 787 0.64 10.16 -41.52
CA ASP A 787 0.03 10.62 -42.78
C ASP A 787 -1.49 10.55 -42.67
N LYS A 788 -2.03 9.48 -42.07
CA LYS A 788 -3.47 9.37 -41.80
C LYS A 788 -3.94 10.40 -40.77
N LEU A 789 -3.12 10.74 -39.78
CA LEU A 789 -3.43 11.80 -38.82
C LEU A 789 -3.60 13.14 -39.53
N LYS A 790 -2.66 13.51 -40.40
CA LYS A 790 -2.71 14.77 -41.16
C LYS A 790 -3.92 14.80 -42.09
N LEU A 791 -4.11 13.74 -42.88
CA LEU A 791 -5.24 13.62 -43.80
C LEU A 791 -6.59 13.71 -43.06
N ALA A 792 -6.70 13.06 -41.89
CA ALA A 792 -7.90 13.14 -41.07
C ALA A 792 -8.18 14.58 -40.62
N LEU A 793 -7.16 15.32 -40.15
CA LEU A 793 -7.35 16.71 -39.72
C LEU A 793 -7.67 17.66 -40.88
N GLU A 794 -7.01 17.49 -42.03
CA GLU A 794 -7.30 18.24 -43.26
C GLU A 794 -8.75 18.00 -43.70
N SER A 795 -9.22 16.74 -43.66
CA SER A 795 -10.59 16.38 -44.04
C SER A 795 -11.67 16.95 -43.11
N LEU A 796 -11.33 17.28 -41.87
CA LEU A 796 -12.27 17.88 -40.93
C LEU A 796 -12.46 19.39 -41.17
N ALA A 797 -11.52 20.03 -41.87
CA ALA A 797 -11.55 21.46 -42.22
C ALA A 797 -11.90 22.39 -41.03
N LEU A 798 -11.36 22.10 -39.84
CA LEU A 798 -11.65 22.85 -38.63
C LEU A 798 -11.00 24.25 -38.70
N PRO A 799 -11.75 25.36 -38.52
CA PRO A 799 -11.21 26.72 -38.57
C PRO A 799 -10.08 26.99 -37.56
N SER A 800 -10.02 26.21 -36.49
CA SER A 800 -8.99 26.31 -35.44
C SER A 800 -7.63 25.70 -35.82
N TYR A 801 -7.56 24.97 -36.94
CA TYR A 801 -6.35 24.31 -37.44
C TYR A 801 -5.83 25.02 -38.69
N ASP A 802 -4.61 25.52 -38.62
CA ASP A 802 -3.88 26.08 -39.76
C ASP A 802 -2.93 25.03 -40.37
N GLU A 803 -2.60 25.19 -41.66
CA GLU A 803 -1.74 24.24 -42.40
C GLU A 803 -0.36 24.08 -41.73
N ALA A 804 0.17 25.16 -41.16
CA ALA A 804 1.44 25.14 -40.44
C ALA A 804 1.38 24.20 -39.22
N PHE A 805 0.32 24.28 -38.43
CA PHE A 805 0.09 23.41 -37.27
C PHE A 805 -0.08 21.95 -37.69
N ILE A 806 -0.87 21.66 -38.72
CA ILE A 806 -1.08 20.29 -39.22
C ILE A 806 0.26 19.69 -39.68
N ARG A 807 1.08 20.46 -40.38
CA ARG A 807 2.40 20.01 -40.88
C ARG A 807 3.35 19.61 -39.76
N GLU A 808 3.35 20.36 -38.65
CA GLU A 808 4.21 20.14 -37.49
C GLU A 808 3.70 19.09 -36.51
N LEU A 809 2.41 18.75 -36.57
CA LEU A 809 1.78 17.83 -35.64
C LEU A 809 2.38 16.42 -35.77
N LYS A 810 2.66 15.81 -34.61
CA LYS A 810 3.18 14.44 -34.51
C LYS A 810 2.20 13.55 -33.76
N PRO A 811 2.13 12.25 -34.09
CA PRO A 811 1.39 11.29 -33.29
C PRO A 811 1.89 11.18 -31.85
N ILE A 812 1.01 10.69 -30.99
CA ILE A 812 1.26 10.55 -29.56
C ILE A 812 2.30 9.45 -29.29
N PHE A 813 3.45 9.80 -28.70
CA PHE A 813 4.39 8.81 -28.17
C PHE A 813 4.28 8.75 -26.64
N VAL A 814 3.62 7.71 -26.12
CA VAL A 814 3.40 7.53 -24.67
C VAL A 814 4.72 7.49 -23.92
N SER A 815 4.90 8.42 -22.98
CA SER A 815 6.14 8.61 -22.23
C SER A 815 6.23 7.63 -21.06
N ARG A 816 7.35 6.90 -20.88
CA ARG A 816 7.57 6.02 -19.72
C ARG A 816 8.77 6.45 -18.90
N MET A 817 8.65 6.32 -17.58
CA MET A 817 9.74 6.66 -16.67
C MET A 817 10.93 5.70 -16.83
N PRO A 818 12.14 6.20 -17.19
CA PRO A 818 13.33 5.38 -17.30
C PRO A 818 13.81 4.91 -15.92
N LYS A 819 14.39 3.71 -15.85
CA LYS A 819 14.89 3.08 -14.61
C LYS A 819 16.40 2.93 -14.66
N ARG A 820 17.11 4.02 -14.36
CA ARG A 820 18.59 4.09 -14.42
C ARG A 820 19.26 3.90 -13.05
N SER A 821 18.60 3.20 -12.12
CA SER A 821 19.17 2.94 -10.79
C SER A 821 20.27 1.89 -10.87
N MET A 822 21.48 2.23 -10.39
CA MET A 822 22.60 1.28 -10.27
C MET A 822 22.48 0.37 -9.02
N LYS A 823 21.44 0.56 -8.21
CA LYS A 823 21.19 -0.20 -6.98
C LYS A 823 20.12 -1.26 -7.23
N GLY A 824 20.33 -2.45 -6.71
CA GLY A 824 19.39 -3.56 -6.79
C GLY A 824 19.83 -4.74 -5.91
N GLN A 825 19.23 -5.89 -6.15
CA GLN A 825 19.65 -7.14 -5.52
C GLN A 825 20.90 -7.68 -6.23
N ILE A 826 21.95 -8.00 -5.45
CA ILE A 826 23.24 -8.49 -5.97
C ILE A 826 23.08 -9.90 -6.54
N HIS A 827 22.53 -10.81 -5.73
CA HIS A 827 22.32 -12.21 -6.06
C HIS A 827 21.01 -12.70 -5.42
N GLU A 828 20.50 -13.83 -5.90
CA GLU A 828 19.32 -14.48 -5.33
C GLU A 828 19.53 -14.85 -3.86
N GLU A 829 18.46 -14.84 -3.06
CA GLU A 829 18.55 -15.15 -1.62
C GLU A 829 18.92 -16.62 -1.36
N SER A 830 18.63 -17.49 -2.34
CA SER A 830 18.92 -18.92 -2.26
C SER A 830 20.39 -19.21 -2.48
N ILE A 831 21.05 -19.60 -1.40
CA ILE A 831 22.44 -20.06 -1.41
C ILE A 831 22.50 -21.53 -1.82
N ARG A 832 23.50 -21.88 -2.65
CA ARG A 832 23.72 -23.22 -3.20
C ARG A 832 25.18 -23.64 -3.03
N ARG A 833 25.44 -24.94 -3.01
CA ARG A 833 26.80 -25.48 -3.06
C ARG A 833 27.23 -25.65 -4.51
N HIS A 834 28.40 -25.12 -4.88
CA HIS A 834 29.00 -25.35 -6.19
C HIS A 834 29.66 -26.73 -6.24
N ARG A 835 29.45 -27.45 -7.35
CA ARG A 835 29.94 -28.82 -7.57
C ARG A 835 30.84 -28.92 -8.82
N GLY A 836 31.27 -27.80 -9.36
CA GLY A 836 32.02 -27.74 -10.61
C GLY A 836 31.12 -27.46 -11.81
N PHE A 837 31.42 -28.10 -12.93
CA PHE A 837 30.76 -27.86 -14.21
C PHE A 837 30.11 -29.14 -14.75
N THR A 838 29.03 -28.98 -15.49
CA THR A 838 28.49 -30.05 -16.33
C THR A 838 29.36 -30.24 -17.57
N ASP A 839 29.18 -31.34 -18.31
CA ASP A 839 29.86 -31.59 -19.59
C ASP A 839 29.65 -30.45 -20.61
N LYS A 840 28.50 -29.77 -20.50
CA LYS A 840 28.13 -28.60 -21.31
C LYS A 840 28.75 -27.29 -20.81
N GLY A 841 29.62 -27.32 -19.80
CA GLY A 841 30.30 -26.16 -19.24
C GLY A 841 29.42 -25.23 -18.38
N LEU A 842 28.24 -25.68 -17.94
CA LEU A 842 27.38 -24.91 -17.04
C LEU A 842 27.76 -25.18 -15.58
N ASN A 843 27.54 -24.22 -14.69
CA ASN A 843 27.79 -24.42 -13.27
C ASN A 843 26.80 -25.41 -12.68
N LEU A 844 27.30 -26.49 -12.08
CA LEU A 844 26.48 -27.46 -11.37
C LEU A 844 26.37 -27.05 -9.89
N MET A 845 25.13 -26.94 -9.41
CA MET A 845 24.83 -26.44 -8.07
C MET A 845 23.83 -27.33 -7.36
N VAL A 846 23.96 -27.43 -6.04
CA VAL A 846 23.08 -28.25 -5.21
C VAL A 846 22.42 -27.41 -4.13
N LYS A 847 21.10 -27.54 -3.99
CA LYS A 847 20.31 -26.92 -2.92
C LYS A 847 19.40 -27.95 -2.28
N LYS A 848 19.10 -27.77 -1.00
CA LYS A 848 18.14 -28.60 -0.26
C LYS A 848 16.72 -28.09 -0.47
N TYR A 849 15.81 -28.96 -0.87
CA TYR A 849 14.38 -28.70 -1.06
C TYR A 849 13.57 -29.49 -0.05
N VAL A 850 12.52 -28.88 0.51
CA VAL A 850 11.45 -29.64 1.18
C VAL A 850 10.65 -30.41 0.15
N LEU A 851 10.04 -31.53 0.54
CA LEU A 851 9.42 -32.45 -0.42
C LEU A 851 8.33 -31.78 -1.28
N GLU A 852 7.56 -30.86 -0.69
CA GLU A 852 6.49 -30.12 -1.38
C GLU A 852 6.98 -29.17 -2.47
N ASP A 853 8.24 -28.74 -2.41
CA ASP A 853 8.84 -27.76 -3.34
C ASP A 853 9.69 -28.44 -4.44
N ILE A 854 9.73 -29.77 -4.49
CA ILE A 854 10.54 -30.49 -5.48
C ILE A 854 10.01 -30.21 -6.90
N PRO A 855 10.88 -29.82 -7.85
CA PRO A 855 10.49 -29.62 -9.23
C PRO A 855 10.41 -30.95 -9.99
N PHE A 856 9.26 -31.61 -9.92
CA PHE A 856 8.99 -32.83 -10.71
C PHE A 856 8.76 -32.51 -12.19
N ASN A 857 9.22 -33.38 -13.09
CA ASN A 857 8.87 -33.33 -14.51
C ASN A 857 7.48 -34.00 -14.77
N LYS A 858 7.08 -34.10 -16.04
CA LYS A 858 5.76 -34.67 -16.41
C LYS A 858 5.62 -36.14 -16.01
N GLU A 859 6.74 -36.86 -15.98
CA GLU A 859 6.87 -38.28 -15.65
C GLU A 859 7.05 -38.51 -14.13
N GLY A 860 7.12 -37.45 -13.33
CA GLY A 860 7.34 -37.52 -11.88
C GLY A 860 8.80 -37.72 -11.46
N ASP A 861 9.74 -37.67 -12.39
CA ASP A 861 11.18 -37.67 -12.11
C ASP A 861 11.67 -36.30 -11.65
N PHE A 862 12.78 -36.30 -10.92
CA PHE A 862 13.39 -35.07 -10.38
C PHE A 862 14.92 -35.22 -10.22
N PRO A 863 15.70 -34.13 -10.30
CA PRO A 863 17.16 -34.22 -10.28
C PRO A 863 17.69 -34.33 -8.83
N MET A 864 17.49 -35.47 -8.19
CA MET A 864 18.00 -35.73 -6.84
C MET A 864 19.52 -35.90 -6.86
N TYR A 865 20.23 -35.10 -6.05
CA TYR A 865 21.66 -35.27 -5.85
C TYR A 865 21.95 -36.61 -5.17
N GLY A 866 22.81 -37.43 -5.79
CA GLY A 866 23.18 -38.75 -5.31
C GLY A 866 22.08 -39.81 -5.48
N LYS A 867 21.22 -39.66 -6.49
CA LYS A 867 20.17 -40.63 -6.85
C LYS A 867 20.71 -42.05 -7.00
N GLU A 868 21.89 -42.19 -7.59
CA GLU A 868 22.57 -43.46 -7.84
C GLU A 868 22.94 -44.17 -6.53
N SER A 869 23.25 -43.40 -5.48
CA SER A 869 23.63 -43.91 -4.16
C SER A 869 22.45 -44.26 -3.24
N ASP A 870 21.25 -43.71 -3.50
CA ASP A 870 20.04 -43.95 -2.70
C ASP A 870 18.77 -44.03 -3.61
N PRO A 871 18.71 -45.03 -4.52
CA PRO A 871 17.61 -45.14 -5.49
C PRO A 871 16.27 -45.46 -4.80
N LYS A 872 16.31 -46.14 -3.64
CA LYS A 872 15.10 -46.47 -2.88
C LYS A 872 14.40 -45.22 -2.36
N THR A 873 15.15 -44.26 -1.83
CA THR A 873 14.58 -42.98 -1.38
C THR A 873 14.02 -42.17 -2.56
N TYR A 874 14.71 -42.19 -3.70
CA TYR A 874 14.24 -41.56 -4.92
C TYR A 874 12.88 -42.10 -5.37
N GLU A 875 12.78 -43.43 -5.52
CA GLU A 875 11.55 -44.06 -5.99
C GLU A 875 10.39 -43.90 -5.00
N ALA A 876 10.66 -43.95 -3.68
CA ALA A 876 9.62 -43.71 -2.67
C ALA A 876 9.00 -42.31 -2.78
N ILE A 877 9.81 -41.29 -3.10
CA ILE A 877 9.32 -39.91 -3.30
C ILE A 877 8.53 -39.83 -4.61
N LYS A 878 9.05 -40.40 -5.70
CA LYS A 878 8.39 -40.42 -7.02
C LYS A 878 7.02 -41.12 -6.98
N GLN A 879 6.97 -42.32 -6.41
CA GLN A 879 5.73 -43.10 -6.26
C GLN A 879 4.69 -42.32 -5.45
N ARG A 880 5.07 -41.77 -4.30
CA ARG A 880 4.16 -40.98 -3.46
C ARG A 880 3.57 -39.78 -4.21
N TYR A 881 4.38 -39.11 -5.02
CA TYR A 881 3.94 -37.98 -5.85
C TYR A 881 2.93 -38.42 -6.93
N LEU A 882 3.20 -39.54 -7.61
CA LEU A 882 2.33 -40.08 -8.66
C LEU A 882 0.98 -40.56 -8.09
N GLU A 883 1.00 -41.30 -6.97
CA GLU A 883 -0.20 -41.80 -6.28
C GLU A 883 -1.16 -40.68 -5.83
N ASN A 884 -0.65 -39.46 -5.61
CA ASN A 884 -1.43 -38.32 -5.15
C ASN A 884 -1.81 -37.36 -6.30
N GLY A 885 -1.90 -37.88 -7.53
CA GLY A 885 -2.37 -37.12 -8.69
C GLY A 885 -1.42 -36.00 -9.10
N LYS A 886 -0.11 -36.17 -8.88
CA LYS A 886 0.93 -35.19 -9.21
C LYS A 886 0.80 -33.86 -8.44
N ASP A 887 0.20 -33.90 -7.25
CA ASP A 887 0.15 -32.79 -6.31
C ASP A 887 1.13 -33.02 -5.14
N ALA A 888 2.24 -32.29 -5.15
CA ALA A 888 3.29 -32.43 -4.14
C ALA A 888 2.85 -32.00 -2.73
N LYS A 889 1.95 -31.01 -2.61
CA LYS A 889 1.47 -30.55 -1.30
C LYS A 889 0.55 -31.60 -0.68
N LYS A 890 -0.30 -32.22 -1.49
CA LYS A 890 -1.12 -33.35 -1.05
C LYS A 890 -0.25 -34.56 -0.70
N ALA A 891 0.68 -34.91 -1.59
CA ALA A 891 1.55 -36.09 -1.48
C ALA A 891 2.39 -36.12 -0.19
N PHE A 892 2.90 -34.96 0.24
CA PHE A 892 3.82 -34.86 1.37
C PHE A 892 3.23 -34.17 2.60
N SER A 893 1.90 -34.01 2.65
CA SER A 893 1.17 -33.62 3.86
C SER A 893 1.33 -34.64 5.00
N THR A 894 1.52 -35.92 4.65
CA THR A 894 1.80 -37.01 5.59
C THR A 894 3.29 -37.35 5.63
N VAL A 895 3.74 -37.88 6.76
CA VAL A 895 5.16 -38.16 7.00
C VAL A 895 5.65 -39.29 6.09
N LEU A 896 6.67 -39.01 5.27
CA LEU A 896 7.39 -40.01 4.49
C LEU A 896 8.68 -40.43 5.21
N ARG A 897 8.94 -41.73 5.34
CA ARG A 897 10.16 -42.28 5.95
C ARG A 897 11.02 -42.98 4.90
N LYS A 898 12.32 -43.11 5.19
CA LYS A 898 13.22 -43.88 4.33
C LYS A 898 12.79 -45.34 4.26
N PRO A 899 12.80 -45.97 3.08
CA PRO A 899 12.55 -47.40 2.96
C PRO A 899 13.54 -48.20 3.81
N SER A 900 13.03 -49.02 4.73
CA SER A 900 13.81 -49.81 5.67
C SER A 900 13.04 -51.08 6.04
N LYS A 901 13.74 -52.11 6.53
CA LYS A 901 13.13 -53.33 7.08
C LYS A 901 12.26 -53.05 8.32
N LYS A 902 12.50 -51.94 9.02
CA LYS A 902 11.72 -51.44 10.18
C LYS A 902 11.22 -50.02 9.91
N PRO A 903 10.11 -49.84 9.19
CA PRO A 903 9.64 -48.53 8.72
C PRO A 903 9.38 -47.53 9.86
N GLU A 904 8.88 -47.99 11.00
CA GLU A 904 8.55 -47.19 12.18
C GLU A 904 9.78 -46.52 12.83
N LYS A 905 10.94 -47.18 12.78
CA LYS A 905 12.22 -46.66 13.28
C LYS A 905 13.04 -45.94 12.21
N ALA A 906 12.61 -45.97 10.95
CA ALA A 906 13.36 -45.39 9.84
C ALA A 906 13.37 -43.85 9.88
N PRO A 907 14.48 -43.18 9.49
CA PRO A 907 14.54 -41.73 9.46
C PRO A 907 13.45 -41.11 8.57
N ILE A 908 12.87 -40.00 9.03
CA ILE A 908 11.89 -39.23 8.26
C ILE A 908 12.59 -38.47 7.13
N ILE A 909 12.08 -38.60 5.91
CA ILE A 909 12.49 -37.80 4.76
C ILE A 909 11.69 -36.50 4.81
N ARG A 910 12.34 -35.40 5.18
CA ARG A 910 11.71 -34.06 5.18
C ARG A 910 12.08 -33.23 3.95
N SER A 911 13.17 -33.62 3.29
CA SER A 911 13.85 -32.79 2.31
C SER A 911 14.96 -33.59 1.65
N VAL A 912 15.23 -33.31 0.38
CA VAL A 912 16.32 -33.90 -0.40
C VAL A 912 17.17 -32.80 -1.04
N LYS A 913 18.39 -33.15 -1.45
CA LYS A 913 19.24 -32.25 -2.22
C LYS A 913 18.89 -32.40 -3.69
N ILE A 914 18.67 -31.27 -4.35
CA ILE A 914 18.31 -31.19 -5.76
C ILE A 914 19.44 -30.49 -6.52
N GLU A 915 19.80 -31.06 -7.67
CA GLU A 915 20.77 -30.49 -8.61
C GLU A 915 20.10 -29.46 -9.52
N SER A 916 20.85 -28.40 -9.82
CA SER A 916 20.42 -27.31 -10.69
C SER A 916 21.63 -26.77 -11.45
N THR A 917 21.39 -26.13 -12.60
CA THR A 917 22.46 -25.57 -13.43
C THR A 917 22.26 -24.06 -13.62
N ALA A 918 23.37 -23.32 -13.71
CA ALA A 918 23.34 -21.90 -14.04
C ALA A 918 24.52 -21.50 -14.93
N ASN A 919 24.27 -20.54 -15.83
CA ASN A 919 25.29 -20.06 -16.74
C ASN A 919 26.30 -19.13 -16.04
N ARG A 920 25.79 -18.15 -15.29
CA ARG A 920 26.59 -17.26 -14.42
C ARG A 920 26.12 -17.37 -12.98
N ILE A 921 27.08 -17.32 -12.06
CA ILE A 921 26.86 -17.38 -10.61
C ILE A 921 27.63 -16.26 -9.91
N PHE A 922 27.32 -16.04 -8.64
CA PHE A 922 28.00 -15.12 -7.73
C PHE A 922 28.61 -15.94 -6.58
N HIS A 923 29.91 -15.79 -6.36
CA HIS A 923 30.62 -16.50 -5.30
C HIS A 923 30.50 -15.74 -3.98
N LEU A 924 30.03 -16.43 -2.94
CA LEU A 924 30.09 -15.93 -1.56
C LEU A 924 31.38 -16.39 -0.87
N ASP A 925 31.82 -17.60 -1.20
CA ASP A 925 33.10 -18.21 -0.83
C ASP A 925 33.47 -19.29 -1.87
N ASP A 926 34.53 -20.06 -1.62
CA ASP A 926 35.05 -21.09 -2.54
C ASP A 926 34.03 -22.18 -2.92
N LYS A 927 33.09 -22.50 -2.03
CA LYS A 927 32.14 -23.62 -2.20
C LYS A 927 30.69 -23.16 -2.30
N THR A 928 30.42 -21.90 -1.96
CA THR A 928 29.09 -21.36 -1.74
C THR A 928 28.78 -20.28 -2.75
N VAL A 929 27.70 -20.48 -3.50
CA VAL A 929 27.35 -19.63 -4.64
C VAL A 929 25.86 -19.28 -4.62
N ALA A 930 25.52 -18.21 -5.31
CA ALA A 930 24.14 -17.82 -5.59
C ALA A 930 23.99 -17.46 -7.07
N GLU A 931 22.77 -17.49 -7.60
CA GLU A 931 22.52 -16.99 -8.95
C GLU A 931 22.51 -15.45 -8.95
N ASN A 932 22.95 -14.83 -10.06
CA ASN A 932 22.86 -13.38 -10.18
C ASN A 932 21.38 -12.94 -10.26
N ALA A 933 21.03 -11.87 -9.56
CA ALA A 933 19.63 -11.43 -9.48
C ALA A 933 19.27 -10.39 -10.53
N SER A 934 19.90 -9.22 -10.50
CA SER A 934 19.45 -8.07 -11.31
C SER A 934 20.53 -7.61 -12.30
N ILE A 935 20.14 -7.47 -13.57
CA ILE A 935 20.89 -6.73 -14.59
C ILE A 935 20.54 -5.24 -14.42
N VAL A 936 21.57 -4.41 -14.24
CA VAL A 936 21.42 -2.96 -14.06
C VAL A 936 21.30 -2.25 -15.40
N ARG A 937 22.20 -2.59 -16.31
CA ARG A 937 22.29 -2.04 -17.66
C ARG A 937 22.85 -3.09 -18.62
N THR A 938 22.67 -2.86 -19.91
CA THR A 938 23.32 -3.63 -20.97
C THR A 938 24.16 -2.69 -21.81
N GLU A 939 25.45 -2.99 -21.97
CA GLU A 939 26.33 -2.26 -22.89
C GLU A 939 26.13 -2.80 -24.31
N VAL A 940 25.94 -1.90 -25.27
CA VAL A 940 25.76 -2.24 -26.69
C VAL A 940 27.03 -1.87 -27.46
N PHE A 941 27.52 -2.82 -28.24
CA PHE A 941 28.69 -2.66 -29.09
C PHE A 941 28.35 -2.96 -30.54
N CYS A 942 29.05 -2.35 -31.48
CA CYS A 942 28.98 -2.65 -32.91
C CYS A 942 30.35 -3.14 -33.39
N HIS A 943 30.36 -4.23 -34.16
CA HIS A 943 31.59 -4.74 -34.75
C HIS A 943 32.00 -3.89 -35.96
N LYS A 944 33.22 -3.35 -35.97
CA LYS A 944 33.77 -2.43 -37.00
C LYS A 944 33.59 -2.92 -38.44
N LYS A 945 33.98 -4.17 -38.72
CA LYS A 945 33.90 -4.76 -40.07
C LYS A 945 32.51 -5.24 -40.48
N THR A 946 31.73 -5.81 -39.57
CA THR A 946 30.46 -6.49 -39.93
C THR A 946 29.22 -5.66 -39.67
N GLY A 947 29.32 -4.56 -38.91
CA GLY A 947 28.19 -3.73 -38.51
C GLY A 947 27.22 -4.40 -37.51
N LYS A 948 27.50 -5.64 -37.07
CA LYS A 948 26.59 -6.39 -36.18
C LYS A 948 26.66 -5.88 -34.75
N TYR A 949 25.50 -5.87 -34.08
CA TYR A 949 25.38 -5.42 -32.68
C TYR A 949 25.49 -6.56 -31.66
N TYR A 950 26.25 -6.32 -30.60
CA TYR A 950 26.53 -7.26 -29.52
C TYR A 950 26.15 -6.65 -28.17
N LEU A 951 25.73 -7.51 -27.24
CA LEU A 951 25.20 -7.10 -25.94
C LEU A 951 26.06 -7.65 -24.81
N ALA A 952 26.44 -6.80 -23.87
CA ALA A 952 27.17 -7.17 -22.68
C ALA A 952 26.37 -6.78 -21.42
N PRO A 953 25.70 -7.74 -20.74
CA PRO A 953 24.90 -7.44 -19.57
C PRO A 953 25.77 -7.15 -18.34
N VAL A 954 25.46 -6.06 -17.64
CA VAL A 954 26.12 -5.63 -16.39
C VAL A 954 25.19 -5.91 -15.21
N TYR A 955 25.61 -6.80 -14.31
CA TYR A 955 24.84 -7.14 -13.11
C TYR A 955 25.13 -6.19 -11.95
N VAL A 956 24.23 -6.15 -10.96
CA VAL A 956 24.47 -5.40 -9.71
C VAL A 956 25.74 -5.91 -9.02
N SER A 957 26.02 -7.21 -9.06
CA SER A 957 27.26 -7.83 -8.56
C SER A 957 28.50 -7.25 -9.23
N ASP A 958 28.48 -7.12 -10.55
CA ASP A 958 29.57 -6.52 -11.32
C ASP A 958 29.83 -5.07 -10.90
N VAL A 959 28.78 -4.27 -10.66
CA VAL A 959 28.89 -2.89 -10.14
C VAL A 959 29.51 -2.85 -8.73
N VAL A 960 29.08 -3.74 -7.83
CA VAL A 960 29.59 -3.80 -6.45
C VAL A 960 31.07 -4.20 -6.42
N GLU A 961 31.47 -5.12 -7.29
CA GLU A 961 32.85 -5.61 -7.41
C GLU A 961 33.70 -4.76 -8.37
N LYS A 962 33.14 -3.71 -8.98
CA LYS A 962 33.79 -2.85 -9.98
C LYS A 962 34.37 -3.62 -11.18
N ARG A 963 33.72 -4.71 -11.61
CA ARG A 963 34.18 -5.60 -12.70
C ARG A 963 33.49 -5.34 -14.03
N SER A 964 34.19 -4.71 -14.98
CA SER A 964 33.60 -4.40 -16.28
C SER A 964 33.27 -5.67 -17.05
N PRO A 965 32.18 -5.70 -17.85
CA PRO A 965 31.88 -6.86 -18.66
C PRO A 965 32.98 -7.06 -19.71
N THR A 966 33.45 -8.30 -19.84
CA THR A 966 34.50 -8.70 -20.80
C THR A 966 33.98 -9.53 -21.95
N LYS A 967 32.75 -10.07 -21.85
CA LYS A 967 32.16 -10.99 -22.84
C LYS A 967 30.77 -10.57 -23.29
N PHE A 968 30.46 -10.84 -24.55
CA PHE A 968 29.13 -10.70 -25.13
C PHE A 968 28.26 -11.92 -24.86
N VAL A 969 26.99 -11.68 -24.56
CA VAL A 969 26.00 -12.76 -24.42
C VAL A 969 25.92 -13.56 -25.72
N THR A 970 26.08 -14.88 -25.61
CA THR A 970 26.04 -15.79 -26.77
C THR A 970 24.92 -16.81 -26.58
N GLN A 971 24.05 -16.91 -27.59
CA GLN A 971 22.84 -17.73 -27.55
C GLN A 971 23.17 -19.19 -27.23
N ARG A 972 22.51 -19.75 -26.21
CA ARG A 972 22.58 -21.17 -25.80
C ARG A 972 24.00 -21.70 -25.55
N LYS A 973 24.98 -20.82 -25.27
CA LYS A 973 26.34 -21.20 -24.90
C LYS A 973 26.64 -20.93 -23.43
N PRO A 974 27.49 -21.74 -22.77
CA PRO A 974 27.99 -21.44 -21.44
C PRO A 974 28.91 -20.22 -21.49
N TYR A 975 29.08 -19.55 -20.34
CA TYR A 975 29.79 -18.28 -20.22
C TYR A 975 31.27 -18.37 -20.65
N LYS A 976 31.89 -19.55 -20.50
CA LYS A 976 33.25 -19.79 -20.98
C LYS A 976 33.37 -19.58 -22.51
N ASP A 977 32.34 -19.97 -23.26
CA ASP A 977 32.29 -19.96 -24.72
C ASP A 977 31.59 -18.70 -25.27
N TRP A 978 31.36 -17.71 -24.40
CA TRP A 978 30.91 -16.39 -24.83
C TRP A 978 32.05 -15.62 -25.49
N LEU A 979 31.70 -14.82 -26.49
CA LEU A 979 32.66 -14.05 -27.28
C LEU A 979 33.29 -12.92 -26.45
N GLU A 980 34.62 -12.80 -26.47
CA GLU A 980 35.35 -11.73 -25.78
C GLU A 980 35.16 -10.37 -26.48
N ILE A 981 35.20 -9.31 -25.68
CA ILE A 981 35.17 -7.92 -26.16
C ILE A 981 36.60 -7.52 -26.53
N THR A 982 36.87 -7.34 -27.83
CA THR A 982 38.18 -6.91 -28.37
C THR A 982 38.13 -5.47 -28.90
N HIS A 983 39.25 -4.97 -29.42
CA HIS A 983 39.33 -3.67 -30.09
C HIS A 983 38.53 -3.58 -31.40
N ASP A 984 38.02 -4.71 -31.91
CA ASP A 984 37.22 -4.77 -33.16
C ASP A 984 35.78 -4.30 -32.96
N TYR A 985 35.41 -3.98 -31.71
CA TYR A 985 34.08 -3.58 -31.32
C TYR A 985 34.10 -2.16 -30.77
N ASP A 986 33.29 -1.29 -31.37
CA ASP A 986 33.06 0.05 -30.85
C ASP A 986 31.88 0.05 -29.90
N PHE A 987 32.07 0.68 -28.74
CA PHE A 987 30.98 0.93 -27.81
C PHE A 987 30.03 1.97 -28.39
N ILE A 988 28.72 1.72 -28.29
CA ILE A 988 27.68 2.60 -28.86
C ILE A 988 26.92 3.34 -27.75
N PHE A 989 26.26 2.61 -26.84
CA PHE A 989 25.53 3.19 -25.70
C PHE A 989 25.19 2.15 -24.63
N ASN A 990 24.72 2.63 -23.47
CA ASN A 990 24.12 1.82 -22.41
C ASN A 990 22.60 1.72 -22.59
N LEU A 991 22.02 0.58 -22.24
CA LEU A 991 20.57 0.40 -22.14
C LEU A 991 20.14 0.10 -20.72
N TYR A 992 19.24 0.94 -20.21
CA TYR A 992 18.53 0.74 -18.96
C TYR A 992 17.06 0.43 -19.23
N SER A 993 16.39 -0.25 -18.30
CA SER A 993 14.96 -0.54 -18.42
C SER A 993 14.15 0.75 -18.64
N ASN A 994 13.24 0.71 -19.62
CA ASN A 994 12.48 1.83 -20.17
C ASN A 994 13.31 2.94 -20.86
N ASP A 995 14.56 2.70 -21.26
CA ASP A 995 15.19 3.55 -22.29
C ASP A 995 14.50 3.32 -23.65
N VAL A 996 14.42 4.37 -24.47
CA VAL A 996 13.80 4.31 -25.79
C VAL A 996 14.83 3.87 -26.81
N ILE A 997 14.45 2.93 -27.68
CA ILE A 997 15.28 2.43 -28.77
C ILE A 997 14.50 2.46 -30.07
N LYS A 998 15.18 2.81 -31.16
CA LYS A 998 14.66 2.74 -32.51
C LYS A 998 15.35 1.58 -33.24
N ILE A 999 14.55 0.69 -33.82
CA ILE A 999 15.02 -0.56 -34.39
C ILE A 999 14.47 -0.70 -35.81
N ARG A 1000 15.32 -1.12 -36.75
CA ARG A 1000 14.92 -1.60 -38.08
C ARG A 1000 15.36 -3.05 -38.25
N MET A 1001 14.41 -3.92 -38.57
CA MET A 1001 14.62 -5.31 -38.95
C MET A 1001 14.99 -5.38 -40.44
N PRO A 1002 15.76 -6.39 -40.86
CA PRO A 1002 16.12 -6.58 -42.28
C PRO A 1002 14.95 -7.10 -43.12
N ARG A 1003 13.92 -7.66 -42.46
CA ARG A 1003 12.67 -8.14 -43.06
C ARG A 1003 11.52 -7.83 -42.10
N GLU A 1004 10.31 -7.76 -42.63
CA GLU A 1004 9.10 -7.58 -41.83
C GLU A 1004 8.99 -8.67 -40.74
N LYS A 1005 8.64 -8.25 -39.53
CA LYS A 1005 8.44 -9.12 -38.37
C LYS A 1005 6.99 -9.02 -37.91
N THR A 1006 6.41 -10.17 -37.57
CA THR A 1006 5.07 -10.26 -36.98
C THR A 1006 5.19 -10.46 -35.47
N SER A 1007 4.54 -9.61 -34.70
CA SER A 1007 4.45 -9.66 -33.24
C SER A 1007 3.01 -9.88 -32.80
N LYS A 1008 2.79 -10.70 -31.78
CA LYS A 1008 1.44 -10.94 -31.23
C LYS A 1008 1.07 -9.81 -30.27
N THR A 1009 -0.13 -9.26 -30.40
CA THR A 1009 -0.65 -8.25 -29.47
C THR A 1009 -1.23 -8.89 -28.21
N ASP A 1010 -1.30 -8.10 -27.15
CA ASP A 1010 -1.88 -8.52 -25.87
C ASP A 1010 -3.38 -8.85 -26.01
N SER A 1011 -4.07 -8.22 -26.97
CA SER A 1011 -5.46 -8.49 -27.37
C SER A 1011 -5.66 -9.75 -28.23
N GLY A 1012 -4.58 -10.48 -28.56
CA GLY A 1012 -4.64 -11.73 -29.34
C GLY A 1012 -4.52 -11.57 -30.86
N GLY A 1013 -4.37 -10.34 -31.37
CA GLY A 1013 -4.10 -10.04 -32.77
C GLY A 1013 -2.61 -10.09 -33.12
N PHE A 1014 -2.27 -9.59 -34.33
CA PHE A 1014 -0.90 -9.53 -34.83
C PHE A 1014 -0.60 -8.16 -35.44
N VAL A 1015 0.61 -7.66 -35.19
CA VAL A 1015 1.14 -6.43 -35.79
C VAL A 1015 2.39 -6.77 -36.59
N LYS A 1016 2.43 -6.28 -37.83
CA LYS A 1016 3.58 -6.38 -38.73
C LYS A 1016 4.37 -5.08 -38.69
N TRP A 1017 5.69 -5.18 -38.58
CA TRP A 1017 6.56 -4.01 -38.59
C TRP A 1017 7.94 -4.37 -39.13
N ILE A 1018 8.55 -3.44 -39.86
CA ILE A 1018 9.97 -3.50 -40.27
C ILE A 1018 10.82 -2.51 -39.46
N GLU A 1019 10.25 -1.37 -39.09
CA GLU A 1019 10.90 -0.34 -38.28
C GLU A 1019 9.94 0.11 -37.18
N GLY A 1020 10.46 0.37 -35.98
CA GLY A 1020 9.65 0.87 -34.88
C GLY A 1020 10.49 1.48 -33.75
N THR A 1021 9.79 2.22 -32.89
CA THR A 1021 10.36 2.83 -31.68
C THR A 1021 9.75 2.17 -30.44
N PHE A 1022 10.60 1.65 -29.57
CA PHE A 1022 10.22 0.75 -28.48
C PHE A 1022 10.88 1.15 -27.16
N TYR A 1023 10.32 0.66 -26.06
CA TYR A 1023 10.96 0.69 -24.76
C TYR A 1023 11.74 -0.60 -24.52
N PHE A 1024 13.02 -0.48 -24.19
CA PHE A 1024 13.86 -1.59 -23.75
C PHE A 1024 13.38 -2.12 -22.39
N LYS A 1025 13.14 -3.42 -22.27
CA LYS A 1025 12.71 -4.07 -21.02
C LYS A 1025 13.80 -4.88 -20.34
N GLY A 1026 14.77 -5.39 -21.10
CA GLY A 1026 15.88 -6.17 -20.58
C GLY A 1026 16.53 -7.03 -21.66
N VAL A 1027 17.40 -7.95 -21.24
CA VAL A 1027 18.01 -8.96 -22.11
C VAL A 1027 17.78 -10.34 -21.54
N HIS A 1028 17.37 -11.28 -22.39
CA HIS A 1028 17.33 -12.69 -22.05
C HIS A 1028 18.69 -13.32 -22.31
N THR A 1029 19.44 -13.59 -21.25
CA THR A 1029 20.85 -14.02 -21.36
C THR A 1029 21.04 -15.43 -21.91
N GLY A 1030 20.02 -16.29 -21.83
CA GLY A 1030 20.06 -17.62 -22.46
C GLY A 1030 19.88 -17.60 -23.97
N THR A 1031 19.12 -16.62 -24.50
CA THR A 1031 18.80 -16.54 -25.94
C THR A 1031 19.48 -15.38 -26.66
N ALA A 1032 20.18 -14.51 -25.93
CA ALA A 1032 20.81 -13.29 -26.45
C ALA A 1032 19.81 -12.33 -27.12
N GLN A 1033 18.57 -12.30 -26.63
CA GLN A 1033 17.51 -11.45 -27.17
C GLN A 1033 17.25 -10.22 -26.30
N ILE A 1034 17.00 -9.10 -26.96
CA ILE A 1034 16.52 -7.84 -26.39
C ILE A 1034 15.01 -7.98 -26.19
N LEU A 1035 14.55 -7.73 -24.96
CA LEU A 1035 13.12 -7.65 -24.64
C LEU A 1035 12.65 -6.22 -24.89
N ILE A 1036 11.59 -6.08 -25.67
CA ILE A 1036 11.02 -4.79 -26.07
C ILE A 1036 9.52 -4.75 -25.76
N ALA A 1037 8.99 -3.54 -25.57
CA ALA A 1037 7.56 -3.28 -25.60
C ALA A 1037 7.31 -2.01 -26.42
N ASP A 1038 6.21 -1.96 -27.15
CA ASP A 1038 5.79 -0.75 -27.84
C ASP A 1038 5.43 0.36 -26.84
N HIS A 1039 5.35 1.61 -27.33
CA HIS A 1039 5.10 2.73 -26.44
C HIS A 1039 3.72 2.68 -25.80
N MET A 1040 2.72 2.13 -26.48
CA MET A 1040 1.36 1.98 -25.97
C MET A 1040 1.17 0.75 -25.07
N ASN A 1041 2.17 -0.13 -24.99
CA ASN A 1041 2.07 -1.44 -24.33
C ASN A 1041 0.90 -2.27 -24.87
N SER A 1042 0.75 -2.24 -26.20
CA SER A 1042 -0.14 -3.09 -26.97
C SER A 1042 0.48 -4.46 -27.29
N PHE A 1043 1.82 -4.55 -27.29
CA PHE A 1043 2.54 -5.81 -27.43
C PHE A 1043 3.95 -5.78 -26.82
N SER A 1044 4.48 -6.96 -26.52
CA SER A 1044 5.88 -7.17 -26.15
C SER A 1044 6.52 -8.25 -27.00
N ASP A 1045 7.82 -8.15 -27.26
CA ASP A 1045 8.55 -9.11 -28.10
C ASP A 1045 10.00 -9.28 -27.65
N ALA A 1046 10.66 -10.32 -28.15
CA ALA A 1046 12.07 -10.62 -27.98
C ALA A 1046 12.77 -10.68 -29.35
N ILE A 1047 13.80 -9.85 -29.53
CA ILE A 1047 14.51 -9.72 -30.82
C ILE A 1047 16.02 -9.94 -30.67
N GLY A 1048 16.66 -10.51 -31.69
CA GLY A 1048 18.12 -10.68 -31.69
C GLY A 1048 18.83 -9.39 -32.13
N SER A 1049 19.91 -9.00 -31.45
CA SER A 1049 20.65 -7.77 -31.74
C SER A 1049 21.50 -7.84 -33.02
N GLN A 1050 22.05 -9.00 -33.34
CA GLN A 1050 23.06 -9.14 -34.41
C GLN A 1050 22.53 -9.00 -35.83
N ARG A 1051 21.22 -9.13 -36.04
CA ARG A 1051 20.59 -9.05 -37.38
C ARG A 1051 19.87 -7.72 -37.62
N LEU A 1052 19.98 -6.76 -36.70
CA LEU A 1052 19.30 -5.48 -36.84
C LEU A 1052 19.97 -4.64 -37.92
N ALA A 1053 19.16 -4.08 -38.83
CA ALA A 1053 19.64 -3.13 -39.84
C ALA A 1053 19.90 -1.74 -39.23
N LEU A 1054 19.14 -1.38 -38.18
CA LEU A 1054 19.33 -0.14 -37.42
C LEU A 1054 19.12 -0.41 -35.93
N PHE A 1055 19.99 0.15 -35.09
CA PHE A 1055 19.80 0.11 -33.65
C PHE A 1055 20.29 1.40 -32.99
N GLU A 1056 19.35 2.28 -32.65
CA GLU A 1056 19.63 3.61 -32.11
C GLU A 1056 18.96 3.81 -30.76
N LYS A 1057 19.56 4.66 -29.92
CA LYS A 1057 19.02 5.05 -28.62
C LYS A 1057 18.41 6.45 -28.68
N TYR A 1058 17.25 6.58 -28.05
CA TYR A 1058 16.52 7.82 -27.88
C TYR A 1058 16.23 8.09 -26.40
N GLN A 1059 15.90 9.34 -26.08
CA GLN A 1059 15.34 9.74 -24.81
C GLN A 1059 13.97 10.38 -25.02
N THR A 1060 13.10 10.23 -24.01
CA THR A 1060 11.79 10.87 -23.97
C THR A 1060 11.73 11.81 -22.78
N ASP A 1061 11.23 13.02 -22.99
CA ASP A 1061 10.83 13.90 -21.90
C ASP A 1061 9.50 13.43 -21.25
N PRO A 1062 9.01 14.06 -20.17
CA PRO A 1062 7.72 13.71 -19.56
C PRO A 1062 6.49 13.90 -20.46
N LEU A 1063 6.59 14.70 -21.53
CA LEU A 1063 5.54 14.95 -22.50
C LEU A 1063 5.55 13.95 -23.67
N GLY A 1064 6.57 13.08 -23.76
CA GLY A 1064 6.69 12.10 -24.85
C GLY A 1064 7.50 12.58 -26.04
N ASN A 1065 8.11 13.76 -25.96
CA ASN A 1065 8.96 14.27 -27.04
C ASN A 1065 10.25 13.46 -27.10
N LEU A 1066 10.56 12.94 -28.29
CA LEU A 1066 11.73 12.12 -28.55
C LEU A 1066 12.94 12.95 -28.96
N SER A 1067 14.11 12.62 -28.42
CA SER A 1067 15.41 13.17 -28.82
C SER A 1067 16.42 12.05 -28.99
N LYS A 1068 17.14 12.04 -30.11
CA LYS A 1068 18.18 11.04 -30.39
C LYS A 1068 19.37 11.25 -29.46
N VAL A 1069 19.95 10.16 -28.98
CA VAL A 1069 21.20 10.21 -28.19
C VAL A 1069 22.38 10.14 -29.14
N HIS A 1070 23.16 11.22 -29.23
CA HIS A 1070 24.37 11.30 -30.06
C HIS A 1070 25.60 10.96 -29.23
N GLY A 1071 25.91 9.66 -29.17
CA GLY A 1071 27.08 9.14 -28.47
C GLY A 1071 26.91 9.07 -26.95
N GLU A 1072 27.45 8.02 -26.35
CA GLU A 1072 27.64 7.91 -24.90
C GLU A 1072 29.10 7.55 -24.62
N LYS A 1073 29.64 8.05 -23.51
CA LYS A 1073 30.92 7.54 -23.01
C LYS A 1073 30.68 6.18 -22.37
N ARG A 1074 31.56 5.22 -22.65
CA ARG A 1074 31.58 3.97 -21.90
C ARG A 1074 32.00 4.30 -20.46
N HIS A 1075 31.03 4.33 -19.55
CA HIS A 1075 31.30 4.54 -18.14
C HIS A 1075 31.93 3.27 -17.54
N GLY A 1076 32.99 3.42 -16.75
CA GLY A 1076 33.41 2.39 -15.80
C GLY A 1076 32.31 2.06 -14.77
N LEU A 1077 32.62 1.17 -13.83
CA LEU A 1077 31.68 0.69 -12.81
C LEU A 1077 31.79 1.41 -11.48
#